data_AF-A0A926E1T1-F1
#
_entry.id   AF-A0A926E1T1-F1
#
_cell.length_a   1.000
_cell.length_b   1.000
_cell.length_c   1.000
_cell.angle_alpha   90.00
_cell.angle_beta   90.00
_cell.angle_gamma   90.00
#
_symmetry.space_group_name_H-M   'P 1'
#
loop_
_entity.id
_entity.type
_entity.pdbx_description
1 polymer ?
#
loop_
_entity_poly.entity_id
_entity_poly.type
_entity_poly.pdbx_seq_one_letter_code
_entity_poly.pdbx_strand_id
1 'polypeptide(L)'
;MRKKLLASTLAFAMLLSTFSGMSALAAPSSLPELTSVDELGSIIVQTGTPLDDVVAQLPTEVGVALASTESTVLFEDDFSDPDQSRAKWALADPNGVVTFETGKMKLGATTNIKAVAGLADAQDWADYAVEAEVAGPESPANNFGVMFRCSNVTTSGPDSYNGYYAGIGSTTLGPGFVAGWANGGWHQLDADPAPGYTGGKTYALKVLVAGNTFHVYLDGAKVYEYTDTDSKFMTGTAGVRAYNVPFEVSSFVVRTLNADERAEMGAGTDIVEATASISSWSCADYNMDKAGEYTFSGALSGAFTNPAGKTASVKVTVEQAEVAPVLYYDFESVDGDTVADVSGNGNDGTLLNGPAVRAESSENNILVLSNSGKNGTNAQAVSMPTALLASLEDITLVADIRMTSTSTWMTLVGASAGDGSYVVLANQGSPSGGACGITTAIKLGSGSELRIKAPAGTSLPVSEWARMVYTHAANGDAQLLIDGTVVAEGNMADSMADVCSLADSIATVGRTDRFSDPGLNGAIDNVRVYDKVLSADELAVIPPKAEIPPAEEVETEYDTTTPVTIIADKNEGVEHDVNPYVKGNQMYLFMPAKASLGALNVTALDNIMLDGVDYVRGNTVTIDLSEGKTMTLVASGTTYTLSAMQSQLPTLYLNIDESQGTIAAMNGDPAHDTKCYGDLILDVPEDVAALKGWETQYALKMSEIKGRGNSTWGQPKKPYQIKLDKKTDLLGMGKHKTWIILANYMDSSLIRNRLVYNAGAEAGIEFSIDNEYIDVYMNGKYLGNYQLTEKVQVGDNRVEVTDIDEIVEDTGALPENITGGYLLEMDFRARNEAYHFSTPKFYHLEVKSPERDGATLDYISQYVSDFENALYSADGYNDKGVYYADYIDLDSFVTYYFFQEFIKNWDCMYSYGSIYFHKDVDGPLVAGPYWDFDWTMDAKHVPDYNGLFHTTEGWLGQIVDRSEHTSNEMWWRQFWKHEDFVIRLTELYEEKLGDIVAGWPEDIAAYNEELGVSATMNDIMWPYNLSHQDNVQSIVNFAQGRYEWIDNAVTELPVVSFQGGEDATGEAPASLYAEKDETFKLPENTFAKADFTFAGWSDGTNTYAAGADYTKATDGRLIFTAVWEESSQPVDKSSLTAIIEVFDQFEKSQFTAESWTGFAAALADAKAVVANADATQEDVQNAYRALIEARDSLVEITPSDVDKAALKELVEAIDGKYEESGYTAESWAELEKALEEAKAVIAKADA
;
A
#
# COMPACT_ATOMS: atom_id res chain seq x y z
N MET A 1 25.00 1.76 -12.31
CA MET A 1 25.76 2.45 -11.25
C MET A 1 25.54 1.71 -9.92
N ARG A 2 26.62 1.44 -9.16
CA ARG A 2 26.75 1.17 -7.69
C ARG A 2 25.67 0.28 -7.01
N LYS A 3 25.92 -0.95 -6.53
CA LYS A 3 26.82 -1.45 -5.44
C LYS A 3 26.94 -0.53 -4.21
N LYS A 4 26.23 -0.87 -3.11
CA LYS A 4 26.68 -0.90 -1.69
C LYS A 4 25.47 -0.83 -0.72
N LEU A 5 25.22 -1.89 0.07
CA LEU A 5 25.12 -1.80 1.53
C LEU A 5 25.15 -3.20 2.17
N LEU A 6 26.30 -3.54 2.75
CA LEU A 6 26.54 -4.66 3.65
C LEU A 6 27.70 -4.20 4.53
N ALA A 7 27.39 -3.73 5.75
CA ALA A 7 28.28 -3.59 6.91
C ALA A 7 27.73 -2.57 7.92
N SER A 8 27.19 -3.04 9.07
CA SER A 8 27.43 -2.43 10.39
C SER A 8 26.57 -3.04 11.51
N THR A 9 27.02 -4.14 12.14
CA THR A 9 26.89 -4.36 13.61
C THR A 9 27.75 -5.56 14.05
N LEU A 10 29.06 -5.33 14.21
CA LEU A 10 29.93 -6.20 15.02
C LEU A 10 31.06 -5.35 15.61
N ALA A 11 30.77 -4.67 16.72
CA ALA A 11 31.76 -3.92 17.48
C ALA A 11 31.30 -3.67 18.94
N PHE A 12 31.16 -4.74 19.74
CA PHE A 12 31.14 -4.59 21.20
C PHE A 12 31.57 -5.88 21.93
N ALA A 13 32.81 -6.32 21.75
CA ALA A 13 33.47 -7.30 22.65
C ALA A 13 35.00 -7.35 22.43
N MET A 14 35.70 -6.21 22.46
CA MET A 14 37.15 -6.16 22.67
C MET A 14 37.49 -4.94 23.53
N LEU A 15 37.07 -4.99 24.80
CA LEU A 15 37.52 -3.99 25.78
C LEU A 15 37.53 -4.54 27.22
N LEU A 16 38.21 -5.66 27.45
CA LEU A 16 38.67 -6.03 28.79
C LEU A 16 40.03 -6.76 28.71
N SER A 17 41.11 -6.00 28.60
CA SER A 17 42.45 -6.52 28.90
C SER A 17 43.44 -5.45 29.39
N THR A 18 43.00 -4.49 30.20
CA THR A 18 43.93 -3.68 31.01
C THR A 18 43.25 -3.11 32.25
N PHE A 19 43.23 -3.85 33.36
CA PHE A 19 43.33 -3.26 34.70
C PHE A 19 43.81 -4.34 35.68
N SER A 20 45.11 -4.34 35.93
CA SER A 20 45.75 -5.00 37.07
C SER A 20 45.97 -3.92 38.13
N GLY A 21 45.26 -4.00 39.25
CA GLY A 21 45.55 -3.18 40.43
C GLY A 21 44.34 -2.59 41.13
N MET A 22 43.47 -3.41 41.72
CA MET A 22 42.79 -3.06 42.96
C MET A 22 42.78 -4.28 43.90
N SER A 23 43.11 -3.99 45.15
CA SER A 23 43.12 -4.85 46.31
C SER A 23 41.83 -5.66 46.48
N ALA A 24 41.98 -6.91 46.94
CA ALA A 24 40.93 -7.86 47.26
C ALA A 24 39.73 -7.19 47.98
N LEU A 25 38.64 -6.99 47.24
CA LEU A 25 37.30 -6.94 47.83
C LEU A 25 36.97 -8.35 48.29
N ALA A 26 36.42 -8.45 49.50
CA ALA A 26 35.92 -9.71 50.05
C ALA A 26 34.98 -10.38 49.04
N ALA A 27 35.15 -11.69 48.83
CA ALA A 27 34.20 -12.47 48.06
C ALA A 27 32.81 -12.31 48.69
N PRO A 28 31.75 -12.03 47.91
CA PRO A 28 30.39 -11.95 48.44
C PRO A 28 30.04 -13.27 49.14
N SER A 29 29.47 -13.17 50.34
CA SER A 29 29.18 -14.33 51.21
C SER A 29 28.06 -15.24 50.69
N SER A 30 27.40 -14.87 49.59
CA SER A 30 26.36 -15.67 48.92
C SER A 30 26.40 -15.45 47.41
N LEU A 31 26.29 -16.55 46.65
CA LEU A 31 26.10 -16.50 45.20
C LEU A 31 24.69 -15.97 44.88
N PRO A 32 24.52 -15.12 43.85
CA PRO A 32 23.20 -14.60 43.45
C PRO A 32 22.26 -15.75 43.06
N GLU A 33 20.96 -15.55 43.23
CA GLU A 33 19.95 -16.59 42.98
C GLU A 33 19.43 -16.50 41.54
N LEU A 34 19.31 -17.67 40.90
CA LEU A 34 18.76 -17.80 39.57
C LEU A 34 17.25 -17.51 39.57
N THR A 35 16.83 -16.40 38.97
CA THR A 35 15.42 -16.00 38.95
C THR A 35 14.69 -16.41 37.69
N SER A 36 15.34 -16.39 36.53
CA SER A 36 14.79 -16.93 35.29
C SER A 36 15.89 -17.45 34.37
N VAL A 37 15.48 -18.33 33.47
CA VAL A 37 16.31 -18.89 32.40
C VAL A 37 15.67 -18.38 31.13
N ASP A 38 16.47 -17.92 30.17
CA ASP A 38 15.93 -17.48 28.89
C ASP A 38 15.19 -18.64 28.22
N GLU A 39 14.12 -18.31 27.50
CA GLU A 39 13.45 -19.30 26.66
C GLU A 39 14.40 -19.72 25.53
N LEU A 40 14.81 -20.98 25.56
CA LEU A 40 15.57 -21.56 24.48
C LEU A 40 14.60 -21.89 23.35
N GLY A 41 14.91 -21.39 22.15
CA GLY A 41 14.11 -21.64 20.95
C GLY A 41 13.91 -23.13 20.66
N SER A 42 13.04 -23.44 19.70
CA SER A 42 12.79 -24.81 19.26
C SER A 42 13.80 -25.26 18.20
N ILE A 43 14.14 -26.55 18.22
CA ILE A 43 14.87 -27.19 17.11
C ILE A 43 13.93 -28.17 16.42
N ILE A 44 13.97 -28.21 15.10
CA ILE A 44 13.26 -29.21 14.30
C ILE A 44 14.28 -30.22 13.78
N VAL A 45 14.03 -31.50 14.00
CA VAL A 45 14.82 -32.61 13.43
C VAL A 45 13.87 -33.59 12.75
N GLN A 46 14.37 -34.40 11.83
CA GLN A 46 13.54 -35.37 11.13
C GLN A 46 13.56 -36.73 11.84
N THR A 47 12.53 -37.56 11.65
CA THR A 47 12.54 -38.96 12.11
C THR A 47 13.77 -39.70 11.58
N GLY A 48 14.35 -40.57 12.40
CA GLY A 48 15.61 -41.27 12.13
C GLY A 48 16.86 -40.53 12.62
N THR A 49 16.75 -39.29 13.11
CA THR A 49 17.87 -38.55 13.69
C THR A 49 18.34 -39.21 15.00
N PRO A 50 19.59 -39.67 15.14
CA PRO A 50 20.06 -40.27 16.38
C PRO A 50 20.05 -39.28 17.55
N LEU A 51 19.76 -39.78 18.76
CA LEU A 51 19.71 -38.96 19.99
C LEU A 51 21.00 -38.13 20.19
N ASP A 52 22.16 -38.71 19.94
CA ASP A 52 23.45 -38.02 20.09
C ASP A 52 23.60 -36.85 19.11
N ASP A 53 23.03 -36.96 17.90
CA ASP A 53 23.04 -35.90 16.88
C ASP A 53 22.03 -34.80 17.19
N VAL A 54 20.89 -35.14 17.81
CA VAL A 54 19.96 -34.15 18.37
C VAL A 54 20.63 -33.38 19.51
N VAL A 55 21.29 -34.09 20.44
CA VAL A 55 21.97 -33.48 21.59
C VAL A 55 23.14 -32.60 21.17
N ALA A 56 23.86 -32.96 20.09
CA ALA A 56 24.95 -32.15 19.56
C ALA A 56 24.51 -30.79 18.99
N GLN A 57 23.23 -30.66 18.62
CA GLN A 57 22.64 -29.41 18.12
C GLN A 57 22.09 -28.51 19.24
N LEU A 58 21.96 -29.04 20.46
CA LEU A 58 21.43 -28.30 21.60
C LEU A 58 22.50 -27.38 22.23
N PRO A 59 22.11 -26.20 22.74
CA PRO A 59 23.07 -25.22 23.24
C PRO A 59 23.78 -25.73 24.51
N THR A 60 25.09 -25.49 24.60
CA THR A 60 25.91 -25.87 25.77
C THR A 60 26.00 -24.77 26.82
N GLU A 61 25.50 -23.58 26.51
CA GLU A 61 25.35 -22.44 27.42
C GLU A 61 24.02 -21.73 27.17
N VAL A 62 23.44 -21.11 28.20
CA VAL A 62 22.17 -20.37 28.11
C VAL A 62 22.25 -19.09 28.95
N GLY A 63 21.59 -18.04 28.48
CA GLY A 63 21.40 -16.81 29.25
C GLY A 63 20.52 -17.05 30.46
N VAL A 64 20.93 -16.48 31.59
CA VAL A 64 20.22 -16.58 32.86
C VAL A 64 20.13 -15.21 33.51
N ALA A 65 18.97 -14.92 34.05
CA ALA A 65 18.75 -13.73 34.86
C ALA A 65 19.07 -14.04 36.33
N LEU A 66 19.91 -13.20 36.91
CA LEU A 66 20.26 -13.25 38.32
C LEU A 66 19.71 -12.01 39.01
N ALA A 67 19.01 -12.18 40.13
CA ALA A 67 18.60 -11.04 40.95
C ALA A 67 19.68 -10.71 41.99
N SER A 68 19.97 -9.42 42.15
CA SER A 68 20.72 -8.95 43.31
C SER A 68 19.86 -9.06 44.57
N THR A 69 20.32 -9.83 45.55
CA THR A 69 19.65 -10.00 46.84
C THR A 69 20.06 -8.93 47.87
N GLU A 70 20.95 -7.98 47.53
CA GLU A 70 21.50 -7.03 48.50
C GLU A 70 20.87 -5.63 48.39
N SER A 71 20.27 -5.16 49.49
CA SER A 71 19.90 -3.76 49.71
C SER A 71 21.11 -2.95 50.18
N THR A 72 21.36 -1.79 49.58
CA THR A 72 22.48 -0.92 49.98
C THR A 72 22.00 0.09 51.04
N VAL A 73 22.68 0.15 52.17
CA VAL A 73 22.42 1.15 53.22
C VAL A 73 22.88 2.53 52.71
N LEU A 74 21.95 3.47 52.65
CA LEU A 74 22.18 4.86 52.25
C LEU A 74 22.53 5.73 53.47
N PHE A 75 21.90 5.45 54.62
CA PHE A 75 22.14 6.13 55.88
C PHE A 75 21.74 5.23 57.04
N GLU A 76 22.56 5.16 58.10
CA GLU A 76 22.20 4.45 59.31
C GLU A 76 22.76 5.13 60.57
N ASP A 77 22.00 5.04 61.64
CA ASP A 77 22.41 5.44 62.97
C ASP A 77 21.75 4.54 64.03
N ASP A 78 22.57 3.80 64.78
CA ASP A 78 22.17 3.03 65.95
C ASP A 78 22.34 3.83 67.26
N PHE A 79 22.78 5.09 67.13
CA PHE A 79 23.03 6.04 68.21
C PHE A 79 24.03 5.57 69.28
N SER A 80 24.85 4.56 68.98
CA SER A 80 25.82 4.01 69.94
C SER A 80 26.89 5.01 70.36
N ASP A 81 27.24 5.97 69.50
CA ASP A 81 28.18 7.07 69.75
C ASP A 81 27.50 8.45 69.57
N PRO A 82 27.18 9.16 70.66
CA PRO A 82 26.48 10.45 70.62
C PRO A 82 27.17 11.55 69.80
N ASP A 83 28.49 11.56 69.73
CA ASP A 83 29.24 12.58 68.99
C ASP A 83 29.20 12.31 67.48
N GLN A 84 29.25 11.04 67.08
CA GLN A 84 29.07 10.64 65.69
C GLN A 84 27.63 10.88 65.22
N SER A 85 26.64 10.53 66.03
CA SER A 85 25.24 10.80 65.69
C SER A 85 24.99 12.30 65.55
N ARG A 86 25.57 13.14 66.41
CA ARG A 86 25.46 14.60 66.27
C ARG A 86 26.01 15.13 64.94
N ALA A 87 27.03 14.48 64.37
CA ALA A 87 27.59 14.86 63.07
C ALA A 87 26.78 14.33 61.87
N LYS A 88 26.04 13.22 62.05
CA LYS A 88 25.23 12.58 61.00
C LYS A 88 23.90 13.28 60.72
N TRP A 89 23.34 14.01 61.69
CA TRP A 89 21.98 14.57 61.60
C TRP A 89 21.96 16.08 61.40
N ALA A 90 21.17 16.55 60.45
CA ALA A 90 20.81 17.96 60.29
C ALA A 90 19.57 18.28 61.14
N LEU A 91 19.71 19.21 62.09
CA LEU A 91 18.67 19.51 63.08
C LEU A 91 17.95 20.83 62.78
N ALA A 92 16.62 20.78 62.77
CA ALA A 92 15.76 21.95 62.91
C ALA A 92 15.18 21.96 64.33
N ASP A 93 16.00 22.46 65.26
CA ASP A 93 15.72 22.47 66.70
C ASP A 93 16.00 23.86 67.30
N PRO A 94 15.04 24.79 67.21
CA PRO A 94 15.23 26.16 67.69
C PRO A 94 15.37 26.25 69.22
N ASN A 95 15.03 25.18 69.95
CA ASN A 95 15.00 25.16 71.42
C ASN A 95 16.16 24.33 72.03
N GLY A 96 16.98 23.68 71.21
CA GLY A 96 18.08 22.83 71.69
C GLY A 96 17.60 21.62 72.48
N VAL A 97 16.41 21.09 72.17
CA VAL A 97 15.79 19.96 72.88
C VAL A 97 16.01 18.60 72.22
N VAL A 98 16.78 18.54 71.13
CA VAL A 98 17.27 17.28 70.54
C VAL A 98 18.59 16.92 71.20
N THR A 99 18.62 15.74 71.84
CA THR A 99 19.81 15.22 72.51
C THR A 99 20.16 13.83 72.00
N PHE A 100 21.46 13.56 71.91
CA PHE A 100 21.99 12.25 71.59
C PHE A 100 22.56 11.65 72.88
N GLU A 101 22.10 10.45 73.22
CA GLU A 101 22.59 9.64 74.32
C GLU A 101 23.04 8.29 73.74
N THR A 102 23.90 7.58 74.46
CA THR A 102 24.34 6.24 74.01
C THR A 102 23.12 5.34 73.82
N GLY A 103 22.93 4.90 72.57
CA GLY A 103 21.84 4.03 72.11
C GLY A 103 20.51 4.73 71.79
N LYS A 104 20.42 6.07 71.79
CA LYS A 104 19.20 6.77 71.39
C LYS A 104 19.38 8.26 71.04
N MET A 105 18.53 8.74 70.13
CA MET A 105 18.20 10.16 69.99
C MET A 105 16.90 10.47 70.73
N LYS A 106 16.87 11.59 71.46
CA LYS A 106 15.67 12.09 72.15
C LYS A 106 15.22 13.42 71.59
N LEU A 107 13.94 13.52 71.30
CA LEU A 107 13.25 14.73 70.87
C LEU A 107 12.33 15.20 72.00
N GLY A 108 12.52 16.44 72.48
CA GLY A 108 11.73 17.01 73.57
C GLY A 108 10.32 17.49 73.16
N ALA A 109 9.45 17.79 74.12
CA ALA A 109 8.08 18.24 73.83
C ALA A 109 8.02 19.72 73.39
N THR A 110 8.13 19.99 72.08
CA THR A 110 7.89 21.33 71.50
C THR A 110 7.21 21.23 70.14
N THR A 111 6.68 22.33 69.61
CA THR A 111 5.90 22.31 68.35
C THR A 111 6.76 22.27 67.09
N ASN A 112 8.06 22.54 67.13
CA ASN A 112 8.85 22.86 65.93
C ASN A 112 10.17 22.08 65.84
N ILE A 113 10.18 20.77 66.09
CA ILE A 113 11.40 19.96 66.10
C ILE A 113 11.42 18.85 65.05
N LYS A 114 12.49 18.84 64.27
CA LYS A 114 12.75 17.88 63.21
C LYS A 114 14.25 17.56 63.16
N ALA A 115 14.56 16.32 62.81
CA ALA A 115 15.93 15.87 62.52
C ALA A 115 15.91 15.06 61.22
N VAL A 116 16.80 15.34 60.28
CA VAL A 116 16.93 14.60 59.01
C VAL A 116 18.36 14.17 58.76
N ALA A 117 18.56 13.17 57.90
CA ALA A 117 19.90 12.74 57.48
C ALA A 117 20.70 13.93 56.91
N GLY A 118 21.91 14.14 57.43
CA GLY A 118 22.76 15.28 57.12
C GLY A 118 23.71 15.07 55.93
N LEU A 119 23.42 14.11 55.05
CA LEU A 119 24.23 13.83 53.87
C LEU A 119 23.90 14.80 52.73
N ALA A 120 24.91 15.18 51.95
CA ALA A 120 24.76 16.18 50.87
C ALA A 120 23.87 15.68 49.72
N ASP A 121 23.88 14.38 49.46
CA ASP A 121 23.13 13.67 48.43
C ASP A 121 21.76 13.15 48.92
N ALA A 122 21.44 13.31 50.22
CA ALA A 122 20.17 12.82 50.75
C ALA A 122 18.93 13.48 50.14
N GLN A 123 19.08 14.64 49.49
CA GLN A 123 17.98 15.30 48.77
C GLN A 123 17.62 14.62 47.45
N ASP A 124 18.51 13.79 46.90
CA ASP A 124 18.32 13.11 45.62
C ASP A 124 17.69 11.72 45.77
N TRP A 125 17.47 11.24 47.00
CA TRP A 125 16.87 9.94 47.23
C TRP A 125 15.43 9.88 46.70
N ALA A 126 15.18 8.95 45.79
CA ALA A 126 13.89 8.75 45.12
C ALA A 126 13.16 7.54 45.67
N ASP A 127 13.74 6.34 45.51
CA ASP A 127 13.13 5.07 45.88
C ASP A 127 13.96 4.38 46.97
N TYR A 128 13.38 4.20 48.16
CA TYR A 128 14.10 3.71 49.32
C TYR A 128 13.15 3.21 50.42
N ALA A 129 13.70 2.46 51.36
CA ALA A 129 13.05 2.10 52.61
C ALA A 129 13.58 2.99 53.74
N VAL A 130 12.69 3.44 54.63
CA VAL A 130 13.02 4.06 55.92
C VAL A 130 12.57 3.11 57.02
N GLU A 131 13.47 2.75 57.93
CA GLU A 131 13.19 1.91 59.09
C GLU A 131 13.60 2.68 60.35
N ALA A 132 12.70 2.79 61.32
CA ALA A 132 12.95 3.49 62.57
C ALA A 132 12.31 2.77 63.75
N GLU A 133 13.07 2.67 64.85
CA GLU A 133 12.52 2.24 66.14
C GLU A 133 12.17 3.46 66.99
N VAL A 134 10.89 3.68 67.26
CA VAL A 134 10.39 4.88 67.95
C VAL A 134 9.61 4.54 69.22
N ALA A 135 9.79 5.33 70.28
CA ALA A 135 9.10 5.15 71.56
C ALA A 135 8.60 6.48 72.14
N GLY A 136 7.31 6.54 72.46
CA GLY A 136 6.66 7.73 73.03
C GLY A 136 6.20 7.56 74.49
N PRO A 137 5.63 8.61 75.10
CA PRO A 137 5.23 8.62 76.52
C PRO A 137 4.01 7.71 76.79
N GLU A 138 3.76 7.39 78.06
CA GLU A 138 2.60 6.59 78.50
C GLU A 138 1.25 7.13 78.00
N SER A 139 1.12 8.46 77.86
CA SER A 139 -0.08 9.13 77.34
C SER A 139 0.33 10.29 76.43
N PRO A 140 0.33 10.09 75.10
CA PRO A 140 0.82 11.07 74.16
C PRO A 140 -0.24 12.16 73.98
N ALA A 141 0.17 13.42 74.06
CA ALA A 141 -0.73 14.54 73.77
C ALA A 141 -0.91 14.75 72.25
N ASN A 142 -0.01 14.22 71.43
CA ASN A 142 0.08 14.39 69.98
C ASN A 142 0.87 13.24 69.35
N ASN A 143 1.16 13.32 68.05
CA ASN A 143 1.88 12.31 67.29
C ASN A 143 3.36 12.65 67.05
N PHE A 144 4.13 11.59 66.82
CA PHE A 144 5.54 11.61 66.44
C PHE A 144 5.80 10.49 65.43
N GLY A 145 6.84 10.63 64.60
CA GLY A 145 7.08 9.65 63.54
C GLY A 145 8.16 10.05 62.56
N VAL A 146 8.15 9.35 61.43
CA VAL A 146 9.14 9.52 60.36
C VAL A 146 8.63 10.46 59.28
N MET A 147 9.57 11.19 58.72
CA MET A 147 9.42 12.05 57.55
C MET A 147 10.20 11.43 56.39
N PHE A 148 9.66 11.50 55.17
CA PHE A 148 10.30 10.96 53.98
C PHE A 148 9.97 11.78 52.74
N ARG A 149 10.83 11.72 51.73
CA ARG A 149 10.89 12.61 50.56
C ARG A 149 10.76 14.08 50.95
N CYS A 150 11.52 14.45 51.97
CA CYS A 150 11.42 15.77 52.58
C CYS A 150 12.49 16.73 52.06
N SER A 151 12.08 17.96 51.80
CA SER A 151 12.95 19.09 51.48
C SER A 151 12.52 20.34 52.26
N ASN A 152 13.32 21.41 52.21
CA ASN A 152 13.01 22.70 52.85
C ASN A 152 12.67 22.61 54.36
N VAL A 153 13.37 21.74 55.09
CA VAL A 153 13.15 21.55 56.53
C VAL A 153 13.69 22.75 57.31
N THR A 154 12.80 23.49 58.00
CA THR A 154 13.14 24.73 58.72
C THR A 154 12.62 24.75 60.17
N THR A 155 13.02 25.75 60.95
CA THR A 155 12.64 25.91 62.38
C THR A 155 11.33 26.69 62.62
N SER A 156 10.62 27.09 61.56
CA SER A 156 9.48 28.03 61.64
C SER A 156 8.19 27.43 62.20
N GLY A 157 8.00 26.12 62.14
CA GLY A 157 6.79 25.43 62.58
C GLY A 157 6.92 23.90 62.56
N PRO A 158 5.94 23.15 63.06
CA PRO A 158 5.92 21.69 62.91
C PRO A 158 5.90 21.27 61.44
N ASP A 159 5.12 21.98 60.62
CA ASP A 159 4.81 21.64 59.23
C ASP A 159 5.70 22.37 58.22
N SER A 160 6.75 23.06 58.71
CA SER A 160 7.65 23.83 57.87
C SER A 160 8.70 22.92 57.20
N TYR A 161 8.21 22.09 56.28
CA TYR A 161 8.92 21.21 55.35
C TYR A 161 8.00 20.87 54.16
N ASN A 162 8.58 20.38 53.07
CA ASN A 162 7.88 19.84 51.91
C ASN A 162 8.12 18.34 51.87
N GLY A 163 7.12 17.50 52.14
CA GLY A 163 7.25 16.05 52.08
C GLY A 163 6.20 15.29 52.89
N TYR A 164 6.37 13.97 52.96
CA TYR A 164 5.44 13.04 53.60
C TYR A 164 5.78 12.75 55.06
N TYR A 165 4.78 12.30 55.81
CA TYR A 165 4.90 11.93 57.21
C TYR A 165 4.02 10.73 57.57
N ALA A 166 4.61 9.79 58.31
CA ALA A 166 3.92 8.67 58.93
C ALA A 166 4.29 8.61 60.41
N GLY A 167 3.30 8.55 61.29
CA GLY A 167 3.54 8.61 62.73
C GLY A 167 2.49 7.92 63.58
N ILE A 168 2.76 7.89 64.88
CA ILE A 168 1.94 7.26 65.91
C ILE A 168 1.79 8.19 67.11
N GLY A 169 0.75 7.99 67.90
CA GLY A 169 0.48 8.80 69.11
C GLY A 169 -0.96 9.27 69.13
N SER A 170 -1.24 10.47 69.64
CA SER A 170 -2.61 10.99 69.62
C SER A 170 -2.96 11.56 68.24
N THR A 171 -4.06 11.05 67.66
CA THR A 171 -4.61 11.50 66.38
C THR A 171 -5.98 12.15 66.57
N THR A 172 -6.62 12.60 65.49
CA THR A 172 -7.97 13.17 65.52
C THR A 172 -9.06 12.16 65.91
N LEU A 173 -8.81 10.85 65.75
CA LEU A 173 -9.76 9.77 66.08
C LEU A 173 -9.42 9.04 67.38
N GLY A 174 -8.29 9.35 68.01
CA GLY A 174 -7.81 8.72 69.24
C GLY A 174 -6.34 8.27 69.12
N PRO A 175 -5.78 7.62 70.15
CA PRO A 175 -4.40 7.16 70.10
C PRO A 175 -4.21 6.02 69.08
N GLY A 176 -3.36 6.23 68.07
CA GLY A 176 -3.17 5.29 66.96
C GLY A 176 -2.18 5.81 65.91
N PHE A 177 -2.43 5.46 64.64
CA PHE A 177 -1.63 5.80 63.46
C PHE A 177 -2.13 7.07 62.75
N VAL A 178 -1.22 7.84 62.17
CA VAL A 178 -1.54 9.00 61.33
C VAL A 178 -0.59 9.10 60.14
N ALA A 179 -1.14 9.37 58.96
CA ALA A 179 -0.40 9.68 57.74
C ALA A 179 -0.81 11.05 57.19
N GLY A 180 0.14 11.77 56.60
CA GLY A 180 -0.11 13.06 56.00
C GLY A 180 1.08 13.60 55.24
N TRP A 181 0.95 14.83 54.75
CA TRP A 181 2.04 15.56 54.12
C TRP A 181 2.01 17.03 54.53
N ALA A 182 3.13 17.70 54.30
CA ALA A 182 3.26 19.12 54.54
C ALA A 182 3.96 19.83 53.38
N ASN A 183 3.61 21.09 53.17
CA ASN A 183 4.29 22.03 52.28
C ASN A 183 4.46 23.42 52.93
N GLY A 184 4.66 23.45 54.25
CA GLY A 184 4.48 24.65 55.07
C GLY A 184 3.14 24.71 55.82
N GLY A 185 2.19 23.84 55.48
CA GLY A 185 0.95 23.58 56.22
C GLY A 185 0.60 22.09 56.22
N TRP A 186 -0.12 21.62 57.24
CA TRP A 186 -0.48 20.20 57.43
C TRP A 186 -1.67 19.78 56.57
N HIS A 187 -1.52 18.63 55.88
CA HIS A 187 -2.58 17.97 55.11
C HIS A 187 -2.67 16.51 55.55
N GLN A 188 -3.76 16.15 56.21
CA GLN A 188 -3.96 14.79 56.71
C GLN A 188 -4.44 13.88 55.58
N LEU A 189 -3.77 12.75 55.40
CA LEU A 189 -4.19 11.69 54.48
C LEU A 189 -5.06 10.66 55.21
N ASP A 190 -4.63 10.23 56.40
CA ASP A 190 -5.37 9.26 57.20
C ASP A 190 -5.08 9.40 58.70
N ALA A 191 -6.02 8.94 59.52
CA ALA A 191 -5.82 8.70 60.94
C ALA A 191 -6.64 7.48 61.37
N ASP A 192 -5.96 6.48 61.92
CA ASP A 192 -6.58 5.22 62.35
C ASP A 192 -6.27 4.95 63.84
N PRO A 193 -7.27 4.78 64.73
CA PRO A 193 -7.02 4.34 66.10
C PRO A 193 -6.46 2.90 66.18
N ALA A 194 -6.52 2.09 65.12
CA ALA A 194 -5.83 0.81 64.99
C ALA A 194 -4.46 0.98 64.29
N PRO A 195 -3.41 0.21 64.66
CA PRO A 195 -3.36 -0.85 65.65
C PRO A 195 -3.06 -0.34 67.08
N GLY A 196 -3.70 0.76 67.52
CA GLY A 196 -3.64 1.23 68.91
C GLY A 196 -2.28 1.75 69.36
N TYR A 197 -2.29 2.61 70.37
CA TYR A 197 -1.08 3.14 70.98
C TYR A 197 -0.91 2.62 72.41
N THR A 198 0.25 2.04 72.69
CA THR A 198 0.71 1.61 74.02
C THR A 198 1.94 2.43 74.38
N GLY A 199 1.82 3.35 75.33
CA GLY A 199 2.93 4.23 75.67
C GLY A 199 4.08 3.48 76.36
N GLY A 200 5.30 3.97 76.14
CA GLY A 200 6.53 3.32 76.59
C GLY A 200 6.94 2.07 75.79
N LYS A 201 6.10 1.61 74.84
CA LYS A 201 6.47 0.57 73.88
C LYS A 201 7.34 1.17 72.78
N THR A 202 8.40 0.46 72.40
CA THR A 202 9.14 0.71 71.16
C THR A 202 8.40 0.09 69.99
N TYR A 203 8.18 0.87 68.95
CA TYR A 203 7.52 0.47 67.71
C TYR A 203 8.53 0.47 66.56
N ALA A 204 8.50 -0.57 65.73
CA ALA A 204 9.25 -0.62 64.48
C ALA A 204 8.40 -0.02 63.37
N LEU A 205 8.72 1.19 62.93
CA LEU A 205 8.06 1.86 61.82
C LEU A 205 8.90 1.70 60.56
N LYS A 206 8.33 1.10 59.51
CA LYS A 206 8.96 0.98 58.19
C LYS A 206 8.12 1.69 57.14
N VAL A 207 8.75 2.48 56.27
CA VAL A 207 8.13 3.09 55.10
C VAL A 207 8.86 2.60 53.86
N LEU A 208 8.16 2.00 52.92
CA LEU A 208 8.66 1.73 51.58
C LEU A 208 8.14 2.83 50.67
N VAL A 209 9.02 3.47 49.89
CA VAL A 209 8.62 4.49 48.92
C VAL A 209 9.26 4.19 47.57
N ALA A 210 8.44 4.09 46.53
CA ALA A 210 8.88 3.85 45.16
C ALA A 210 7.93 4.52 44.16
N GLY A 211 8.46 5.14 43.11
CA GLY A 211 7.63 5.84 42.14
C GLY A 211 6.75 6.88 42.83
N ASN A 212 5.43 6.89 42.60
CA ASN A 212 4.50 7.78 43.28
C ASN A 212 3.75 7.13 44.46
N THR A 213 4.17 5.94 44.91
CA THR A 213 3.49 5.16 45.95
C THR A 213 4.36 5.01 47.20
N PHE A 214 3.74 4.99 48.38
CA PHE A 214 4.40 4.53 49.60
C PHE A 214 3.52 3.61 50.46
N HIS A 215 4.15 2.62 51.08
CA HIS A 215 3.54 1.73 52.06
C HIS A 215 4.13 2.00 53.45
N VAL A 216 3.28 2.01 54.46
CA VAL A 216 3.68 2.16 55.86
C VAL A 216 3.39 0.89 56.63
N TYR A 217 4.39 0.46 57.37
CA TYR A 217 4.39 -0.72 58.21
C TYR A 217 4.64 -0.34 59.65
N LEU A 218 3.89 -0.93 60.58
CA LEU A 218 4.09 -0.79 62.01
C LEU A 218 4.19 -2.18 62.63
N ASP A 219 5.31 -2.45 63.31
CA ASP A 219 5.66 -3.77 63.87
C ASP A 219 5.52 -4.91 62.84
N GLY A 220 5.91 -4.63 61.59
CA GLY A 220 5.87 -5.57 60.47
C GLY A 220 4.50 -5.74 59.80
N ALA A 221 3.42 -5.15 60.31
CA ALA A 221 2.11 -5.15 59.66
C ALA A 221 1.95 -3.91 58.77
N LYS A 222 1.51 -4.07 57.51
CA LYS A 222 1.15 -2.93 56.64
C LYS A 222 -0.09 -2.27 57.24
N VAL A 223 0.05 -1.01 57.64
CA VAL A 223 -1.03 -0.21 58.25
C VAL A 223 -1.57 0.85 57.30
N TYR A 224 -0.82 1.22 56.27
CA TYR A 224 -1.26 2.23 55.31
C TYR A 224 -0.57 2.08 53.96
N GLU A 225 -1.27 2.46 52.90
CA GLU A 225 -0.79 2.49 51.52
C GLU A 225 -1.40 3.70 50.83
N TYR A 226 -0.59 4.42 50.07
CA TYR A 226 -1.02 5.63 49.37
C TYR A 226 -0.24 5.83 48.08
N THR A 227 -0.99 6.16 47.02
CA THR A 227 -0.45 6.58 45.73
C THR A 227 -0.77 8.06 45.51
N ASP A 228 0.28 8.85 45.33
CA ASP A 228 0.19 10.26 45.01
C ASP A 228 0.02 10.47 43.50
N THR A 229 -1.22 10.57 43.04
CA THR A 229 -1.53 10.79 41.62
C THR A 229 -0.94 12.09 41.06
N ASP A 230 -0.64 13.08 41.91
CA ASP A 230 -0.11 14.38 41.48
C ASP A 230 1.43 14.45 41.55
N SER A 231 2.10 13.38 42.00
CA SER A 231 3.57 13.29 42.08
C SER A 231 4.24 14.48 42.80
N LYS A 232 3.61 14.94 43.90
CA LYS A 232 3.95 16.15 44.68
C LYS A 232 5.38 16.13 45.20
N PHE A 233 5.82 14.99 45.73
CA PHE A 233 7.16 14.81 46.28
C PHE A 233 7.75 13.49 45.78
N MET A 234 8.67 13.58 44.82
CA MET A 234 9.30 12.42 44.16
C MET A 234 10.71 12.12 44.67
N THR A 235 11.37 13.09 45.29
CA THR A 235 12.69 12.93 45.91
C THR A 235 12.77 13.70 47.23
N GLY A 236 13.73 13.34 48.07
CA GLY A 236 14.09 14.12 49.26
C GLY A 236 14.60 13.26 50.40
N THR A 237 15.13 13.91 51.44
CA THR A 237 15.72 13.20 52.58
C THR A 237 14.66 12.51 53.44
N ALA A 238 15.12 11.58 54.29
CA ALA A 238 14.34 11.02 55.38
C ALA A 238 14.78 11.58 56.74
N GLY A 239 13.89 11.47 57.74
CA GLY A 239 14.17 11.85 59.11
C GLY A 239 12.98 11.64 60.04
N VAL A 240 12.92 12.40 61.12
CA VAL A 240 11.89 12.28 62.15
C VAL A 240 11.35 13.64 62.60
N ARG A 241 10.09 13.65 63.05
CA ARG A 241 9.37 14.84 63.52
C ARG A 241 8.56 14.52 64.77
N ALA A 242 8.48 15.50 65.67
CA ALA A 242 7.53 15.51 66.78
C ALA A 242 6.69 16.78 66.76
N TYR A 243 5.42 16.65 67.12
CA TYR A 243 4.54 17.78 67.37
C TYR A 243 4.12 17.84 68.84
N ASN A 244 4.79 18.66 69.65
CA ASN A 244 4.47 18.90 71.06
C ASN A 244 4.32 17.62 71.90
N VAL A 245 5.14 16.62 71.62
CA VAL A 245 5.21 15.34 72.32
C VAL A 245 6.67 14.89 72.34
N PRO A 246 7.19 14.39 73.48
CA PRO A 246 8.54 13.86 73.50
C PRO A 246 8.56 12.44 72.91
N PHE A 247 9.62 12.05 72.22
CA PHE A 247 9.82 10.65 71.84
C PHE A 247 11.31 10.32 71.66
N GLU A 248 11.62 9.03 71.69
CA GLU A 248 12.96 8.49 71.52
C GLU A 248 13.04 7.71 70.20
N VAL A 249 14.22 7.73 69.57
CA VAL A 249 14.58 6.91 68.41
C VAL A 249 15.81 6.08 68.77
N SER A 250 15.71 4.75 68.72
CA SER A 250 16.82 3.84 69.07
C SER A 250 17.55 3.26 67.86
N SER A 251 16.95 3.33 66.67
CA SER A 251 17.56 2.94 65.41
C SER A 251 16.91 3.72 64.28
N PHE A 252 17.70 4.16 63.29
CA PHE A 252 17.19 4.77 62.06
C PHE A 252 18.05 4.33 60.87
N VAL A 253 17.42 3.70 59.89
CA VAL A 253 18.08 3.18 58.68
C VAL A 253 17.32 3.66 57.45
N VAL A 254 18.06 4.13 56.45
CA VAL A 254 17.60 4.37 55.09
C VAL A 254 18.42 3.47 54.17
N ARG A 255 17.75 2.68 53.36
CA ARG A 255 18.40 1.76 52.41
C ARG A 255 17.65 1.70 51.11
N THR A 256 18.30 1.26 50.05
CA THR A 256 17.59 0.92 48.81
C THR A 256 16.60 -0.21 49.07
N LEU A 257 15.54 -0.25 48.27
CA LEU A 257 14.57 -1.34 48.30
C LEU A 257 15.24 -2.65 47.89
N ASN A 258 14.89 -3.76 48.55
CA ASN A 258 15.32 -5.10 48.09
C ASN A 258 14.39 -5.61 46.97
N ALA A 259 14.67 -6.80 46.41
CA ALA A 259 13.91 -7.33 45.29
C ALA A 259 12.42 -7.56 45.62
N ASP A 260 12.13 -8.13 46.80
CA ASP A 260 10.76 -8.41 47.23
C ASP A 260 9.98 -7.11 47.49
N GLU A 261 10.63 -6.12 48.10
CA GLU A 261 10.03 -4.81 48.35
C GLU A 261 9.84 -4.02 47.06
N ARG A 262 10.74 -4.16 46.08
CA ARG A 262 10.55 -3.57 44.74
C ARG A 262 9.37 -4.18 44.02
N ALA A 263 9.27 -5.51 44.05
CA ALA A 263 8.11 -6.22 43.52
C ALA A 263 6.81 -5.81 44.25
N GLU A 264 6.85 -5.68 45.58
CA GLU A 264 5.71 -5.21 46.38
C GLU A 264 5.28 -3.79 45.99
N MET A 265 6.24 -2.92 45.69
CA MET A 265 6.00 -1.52 45.31
C MET A 265 5.74 -1.33 43.81
N GLY A 266 5.77 -2.40 42.99
CA GLY A 266 5.65 -2.31 41.54
C GLY A 266 6.82 -1.60 40.84
N ALA A 267 7.97 -1.47 41.52
CA ALA A 267 9.20 -0.93 40.96
C ALA A 267 10.04 -2.09 40.39
N GLY A 268 10.57 -1.96 39.16
CA GLY A 268 11.32 -3.05 38.51
C GLY A 268 12.50 -3.60 39.33
N THR A 269 12.81 -4.89 39.19
CA THR A 269 13.95 -5.55 39.87
C THR A 269 15.26 -5.35 39.10
N ASP A 270 16.37 -5.09 39.82
CA ASP A 270 17.71 -5.02 39.21
C ASP A 270 18.16 -6.43 38.77
N ILE A 271 17.93 -6.76 37.50
CA ILE A 271 18.33 -8.02 36.88
C ILE A 271 19.75 -7.89 36.33
N VAL A 272 20.63 -8.81 36.72
CA VAL A 272 21.96 -8.98 36.10
C VAL A 272 21.90 -10.21 35.20
N GLU A 273 22.12 -10.01 33.91
CA GLU A 273 22.22 -11.10 32.93
C GLU A 273 23.59 -11.80 33.06
N ALA A 274 23.57 -13.13 33.10
CA ALA A 274 24.76 -13.98 33.13
C ALA A 274 24.56 -15.20 32.23
N THR A 275 25.60 -16.02 32.08
CA THR A 275 25.54 -17.26 31.30
C THR A 275 25.71 -18.48 32.21
N ALA A 276 24.85 -19.48 32.03
CA ALA A 276 24.93 -20.77 32.69
C ALA A 276 25.37 -21.85 31.70
N SER A 277 26.22 -22.78 32.14
CA SER A 277 26.66 -23.92 31.35
C SER A 277 25.74 -25.13 31.55
N ILE A 278 25.51 -25.86 30.46
CA ILE A 278 24.74 -27.10 30.40
C ILE A 278 25.69 -28.21 29.96
N SER A 279 25.98 -29.15 30.86
CA SER A 279 26.94 -30.23 30.59
C SER A 279 26.36 -31.37 29.76
N SER A 280 25.03 -31.52 29.75
CA SER A 280 24.33 -32.59 29.03
C SER A 280 22.83 -32.29 28.95
N TRP A 281 22.25 -32.62 27.80
CA TRP A 281 20.80 -32.63 27.59
C TRP A 281 20.24 -34.04 27.75
N SER A 282 19.01 -34.13 28.26
CA SER A 282 18.32 -35.40 28.38
C SER A 282 16.85 -35.27 28.01
N CYS A 283 16.32 -36.26 27.30
CA CYS A 283 14.89 -36.42 27.07
C CYS A 283 14.58 -37.90 27.28
N ALA A 284 13.81 -38.23 28.31
CA ALA A 284 13.55 -39.62 28.70
C ALA A 284 12.68 -40.37 27.68
N ASP A 285 11.85 -39.63 26.95
CA ASP A 285 10.84 -40.20 26.03
C ASP A 285 11.23 -40.05 24.55
N TYR A 286 12.43 -39.52 24.24
CA TYR A 286 12.87 -39.34 22.86
C TYR A 286 12.84 -40.64 22.06
N ASN A 287 12.16 -40.60 20.92
CA ASN A 287 12.10 -41.71 19.99
C ASN A 287 12.35 -41.18 18.59
N MET A 288 13.50 -41.54 18.00
CA MET A 288 13.86 -41.09 16.65
C MET A 288 12.88 -41.57 15.59
N ASP A 289 12.17 -42.69 15.82
CA ASP A 289 11.27 -43.28 14.83
C ASP A 289 9.83 -42.73 14.92
N LYS A 290 9.58 -41.73 15.78
CA LYS A 290 8.23 -41.22 16.01
C LYS A 290 8.21 -39.70 15.93
N ALA A 291 7.38 -39.17 15.04
CA ALA A 291 7.12 -37.74 14.99
C ALA A 291 6.40 -37.25 16.26
N GLY A 292 6.73 -36.04 16.68
CA GLY A 292 6.16 -35.39 17.86
C GLY A 292 7.11 -34.40 18.51
N GLU A 293 6.57 -33.61 19.45
CA GLU A 293 7.39 -32.72 20.27
C GLU A 293 8.02 -33.48 21.44
N TYR A 294 9.34 -33.35 21.57
CA TYR A 294 10.14 -33.88 22.66
C TYR A 294 10.79 -32.74 23.43
N THR A 295 10.56 -32.68 24.73
CA THR A 295 11.23 -31.67 25.56
C THR A 295 12.52 -32.25 26.10
N PHE A 296 13.64 -31.67 25.68
CA PHE A 296 14.96 -31.95 26.22
C PHE A 296 15.21 -30.99 27.37
N SER A 297 15.67 -31.50 28.51
CA SER A 297 16.02 -30.70 29.67
C SER A 297 17.50 -30.85 30.01
N GLY A 298 18.14 -29.71 30.27
CA GLY A 298 19.55 -29.56 30.61
C GLY A 298 19.69 -28.93 31.99
N ALA A 299 20.50 -29.55 32.84
CA ALA A 299 20.79 -29.01 34.17
C ALA A 299 21.72 -27.80 34.07
N LEU A 300 21.36 -26.71 34.76
CA LEU A 300 22.13 -25.47 34.75
C LEU A 300 23.22 -25.49 35.82
N SER A 301 24.42 -25.08 35.42
CA SER A 301 25.56 -24.93 36.32
C SER A 301 26.28 -23.60 36.06
N GLY A 302 26.79 -22.96 37.11
CA GLY A 302 27.46 -21.66 36.99
C GLY A 302 27.71 -21.00 38.34
N ALA A 303 28.17 -19.74 38.34
CA ALA A 303 28.48 -18.98 39.54
C ALA A 303 27.24 -18.35 40.20
N PHE A 304 26.19 -19.15 40.40
CA PHE A 304 24.92 -18.75 41.01
C PHE A 304 24.33 -19.91 41.82
N THR A 305 23.37 -19.62 42.69
CA THR A 305 22.60 -20.64 43.40
C THR A 305 21.32 -20.94 42.60
N ASN A 306 21.06 -22.20 42.27
CA ASN A 306 19.80 -22.67 41.65
C ASN A 306 18.99 -23.53 42.63
N PRO A 307 18.45 -22.93 43.71
CA PRO A 307 17.73 -23.67 44.74
C PRO A 307 16.37 -24.20 44.25
N ALA A 308 15.81 -23.57 43.20
CA ALA A 308 14.55 -23.99 42.57
C ALA A 308 14.72 -25.20 41.61
N GLY A 309 15.95 -25.67 41.37
CA GLY A 309 16.21 -26.79 40.47
C GLY A 309 15.82 -26.52 39.02
N LYS A 310 15.83 -25.25 38.59
CA LYS A 310 15.44 -24.85 37.23
C LYS A 310 16.38 -25.50 36.23
N THR A 311 15.81 -26.16 35.24
CA THR A 311 16.53 -26.66 34.07
C THR A 311 16.26 -25.73 32.91
N ALA A 312 17.23 -25.61 32.01
CA ALA A 312 16.91 -25.15 30.67
C ALA A 312 16.16 -26.26 29.95
N SER A 313 15.19 -25.89 29.14
CA SER A 313 14.45 -26.84 28.31
C SER A 313 14.44 -26.34 26.89
N VAL A 314 14.72 -27.23 25.94
CA VAL A 314 14.58 -26.98 24.50
C VAL A 314 13.50 -27.92 24.00
N LYS A 315 12.53 -27.38 23.27
CA LYS A 315 11.61 -28.20 22.51
C LYS A 315 12.30 -28.67 21.24
N VAL A 316 12.39 -29.98 21.06
CA VAL A 316 12.80 -30.60 19.81
C VAL A 316 11.56 -31.20 19.17
N THR A 317 11.12 -30.60 18.07
CA THR A 317 10.07 -31.20 17.25
C THR A 317 10.74 -32.22 16.34
N VAL A 318 10.39 -33.49 16.48
CA VAL A 318 10.72 -34.51 15.49
C VAL A 318 9.59 -34.50 14.47
N GLU A 319 9.89 -34.05 13.27
CA GLU A 319 8.97 -34.15 12.15
C GLU A 319 9.17 -35.46 11.43
N GLN A 320 8.09 -36.00 10.85
CA GLN A 320 8.21 -37.19 10.01
C GLN A 320 8.99 -36.79 8.75
N ALA A 321 10.12 -37.46 8.52
CA ALA A 321 10.96 -37.23 7.36
C ALA A 321 10.16 -37.45 6.08
N GLU A 322 10.16 -36.46 5.18
CA GLU A 322 9.66 -36.67 3.83
C GLU A 322 10.50 -37.77 3.18
N VAL A 323 9.83 -38.79 2.64
CA VAL A 323 10.49 -39.79 1.81
C VAL A 323 10.94 -39.08 0.54
N ALA A 324 12.20 -39.21 0.12
CA ALA A 324 12.65 -38.59 -1.12
C ALA A 324 11.96 -39.27 -2.33
N PRO A 325 11.36 -38.52 -3.26
CA PRO A 325 10.83 -39.09 -4.50
C PRO A 325 11.97 -39.51 -5.44
N VAL A 326 11.70 -40.48 -6.32
CA VAL A 326 12.60 -40.86 -7.42
C VAL A 326 12.41 -40.01 -8.68
N LEU A 327 11.33 -39.24 -8.73
CA LEU A 327 11.06 -38.20 -9.73
C LEU A 327 10.20 -37.12 -9.09
N TYR A 328 10.56 -35.86 -9.28
CA TYR A 328 9.78 -34.71 -8.82
C TYR A 328 9.83 -33.58 -9.86
N TYR A 329 8.66 -33.24 -10.39
CA TYR A 329 8.45 -32.03 -11.19
C TYR A 329 7.68 -31.00 -10.36
N ASP A 330 8.36 -29.94 -9.97
CA ASP A 330 7.82 -28.76 -9.29
C ASP A 330 7.45 -27.63 -10.27
N PHE A 331 7.89 -27.73 -11.53
CA PHE A 331 7.66 -26.75 -12.60
C PHE A 331 8.25 -25.35 -12.33
N GLU A 332 9.08 -25.19 -11.31
CA GLU A 332 9.74 -23.93 -10.98
C GLU A 332 10.80 -23.52 -11.99
N SER A 333 11.42 -24.51 -12.63
CA SER A 333 12.48 -24.32 -13.61
C SER A 333 12.23 -25.20 -14.85
N VAL A 334 11.57 -24.61 -15.85
CA VAL A 334 11.37 -25.22 -17.16
C VAL A 334 12.22 -24.49 -18.20
N ASP A 335 13.08 -25.22 -18.91
CA ASP A 335 13.97 -24.69 -19.95
C ASP A 335 13.52 -25.21 -21.32
N GLY A 336 12.86 -24.33 -22.09
CA GLY A 336 12.21 -24.71 -23.34
C GLY A 336 11.14 -25.78 -23.11
N ASP A 337 11.29 -26.93 -23.77
CA ASP A 337 10.39 -28.08 -23.58
C ASP A 337 10.84 -29.03 -22.46
N THR A 338 11.93 -28.74 -21.73
CA THR A 338 12.49 -29.63 -20.71
C THR A 338 11.98 -29.26 -19.32
N VAL A 339 11.38 -30.23 -18.63
CA VAL A 339 10.96 -30.11 -17.23
C VAL A 339 12.00 -30.77 -16.34
N ALA A 340 12.65 -29.99 -15.48
CA ALA A 340 13.70 -30.51 -14.61
C ALA A 340 13.17 -31.49 -13.57
N ASP A 341 13.87 -32.61 -13.37
CA ASP A 341 13.67 -33.50 -12.22
C ASP A 341 14.41 -32.97 -10.99
N VAL A 342 13.69 -32.27 -10.13
CA VAL A 342 14.25 -31.67 -8.91
C VAL A 342 14.46 -32.69 -7.78
N SER A 343 14.12 -33.97 -7.99
CA SER A 343 14.51 -35.04 -7.05
C SER A 343 16.03 -35.29 -7.03
N GLY A 344 16.75 -34.81 -8.05
CA GLY A 344 18.20 -34.98 -8.20
C GLY A 344 18.62 -36.28 -8.87
N ASN A 345 17.67 -37.06 -9.41
CA ASN A 345 17.93 -38.33 -10.08
C ASN A 345 18.09 -38.21 -11.61
N GLY A 346 17.84 -37.03 -12.19
CA GLY A 346 18.04 -36.74 -13.61
C GLY A 346 16.99 -37.34 -14.52
N ASN A 347 15.77 -37.54 -14.00
CA ASN A 347 14.62 -38.08 -14.73
C ASN A 347 13.78 -36.98 -15.38
N ASP A 348 14.43 -36.04 -16.10
CA ASP A 348 13.78 -34.87 -16.69
C ASP A 348 12.62 -35.25 -17.63
N GLY A 349 11.55 -34.47 -17.55
CA GLY A 349 10.36 -34.59 -18.39
C GLY A 349 10.46 -33.75 -19.65
N THR A 350 9.54 -33.98 -20.59
CA THR A 350 9.42 -33.18 -21.81
C THR A 350 7.98 -32.70 -21.99
N LEU A 351 7.80 -31.41 -22.22
CA LEU A 351 6.52 -30.82 -22.58
C LEU A 351 6.11 -31.29 -23.98
N LEU A 352 4.86 -31.76 -24.10
CA LEU A 352 4.31 -32.30 -25.33
C LEU A 352 3.14 -31.43 -25.77
N ASN A 353 3.19 -30.92 -27.00
CA ASN A 353 2.17 -30.05 -27.62
C ASN A 353 1.98 -28.68 -26.93
N GLY A 354 3.03 -28.14 -26.32
CA GLY A 354 3.09 -26.75 -25.80
C GLY A 354 2.20 -26.38 -24.60
N PRO A 355 2.19 -27.15 -23.48
CA PRO A 355 1.80 -26.64 -22.17
C PRO A 355 2.46 -25.30 -21.84
N ALA A 356 1.79 -24.46 -21.06
CA ALA A 356 2.37 -23.22 -20.55
C ALA A 356 2.78 -23.39 -19.07
N VAL A 357 3.89 -22.76 -18.67
CA VAL A 357 4.25 -22.61 -17.25
C VAL A 357 3.84 -21.20 -16.82
N ARG A 358 3.16 -21.07 -15.68
CA ARG A 358 2.68 -19.77 -15.17
C ARG A 358 3.02 -19.60 -13.70
N ALA A 359 3.38 -18.40 -13.30
CA ALA A 359 3.50 -18.07 -11.88
C ALA A 359 2.10 -18.07 -11.22
N GLU A 360 1.95 -18.83 -10.14
CA GLU A 360 0.77 -18.82 -9.26
C GLU A 360 1.01 -17.91 -8.02
N SER A 361 2.28 -17.70 -7.64
CA SER A 361 2.71 -16.71 -6.64
C SER A 361 4.11 -16.19 -6.98
N SER A 362 4.67 -15.28 -6.17
CA SER A 362 6.04 -14.76 -6.37
C SER A 362 7.13 -15.84 -6.31
N GLU A 363 6.81 -17.03 -5.79
CA GLU A 363 7.76 -18.13 -5.57
C GLU A 363 7.23 -19.52 -6.04
N ASN A 364 6.10 -19.59 -6.77
CA ASN A 364 5.50 -20.86 -7.21
C ASN A 364 5.04 -20.79 -8.67
N ASN A 365 5.49 -21.70 -9.52
CA ASN A 365 5.09 -21.88 -10.92
C ASN A 365 4.28 -23.17 -11.09
N ILE A 366 3.28 -23.13 -11.97
CA ILE A 366 2.40 -24.25 -12.26
C ILE A 366 2.40 -24.59 -13.75
N LEU A 367 2.18 -25.87 -14.08
CA LEU A 367 2.00 -26.31 -15.45
C LEU A 367 0.53 -26.23 -15.86
N VAL A 368 0.21 -25.37 -16.81
CA VAL A 368 -1.15 -25.19 -17.37
C VAL A 368 -1.31 -26.01 -18.64
N LEU A 369 -2.30 -26.90 -18.61
CA LEU A 369 -2.73 -27.74 -19.74
C LEU A 369 -4.08 -27.24 -20.29
N SER A 370 -4.04 -26.58 -21.44
CA SER A 370 -5.22 -26.09 -22.16
C SER A 370 -5.72 -27.14 -23.16
N ASN A 371 -6.41 -28.15 -22.64
CA ASN A 371 -6.90 -29.31 -23.39
C ASN A 371 -8.39 -29.29 -23.72
N SER A 372 -9.08 -28.16 -23.57
CA SER A 372 -10.45 -28.02 -24.06
C SER A 372 -10.55 -28.41 -25.54
N GLY A 373 -11.29 -29.48 -25.84
CA GLY A 373 -11.44 -30.05 -27.18
C GLY A 373 -10.22 -30.82 -27.74
N LYS A 374 -9.12 -30.97 -26.99
CA LYS A 374 -7.93 -31.74 -27.39
C LYS A 374 -7.97 -33.14 -26.77
N ASN A 375 -7.76 -34.16 -27.61
CA ASN A 375 -7.87 -35.57 -27.22
C ASN A 375 -6.65 -36.38 -27.67
N GLY A 376 -6.36 -37.47 -26.96
CA GLY A 376 -5.30 -38.41 -27.30
C GLY A 376 -3.93 -37.74 -27.48
N THR A 377 -3.20 -38.11 -28.54
CA THR A 377 -1.88 -37.55 -28.87
C THR A 377 -1.91 -36.06 -29.22
N ASN A 378 -3.07 -35.45 -29.45
CA ASN A 378 -3.19 -34.00 -29.71
C ASN A 378 -3.31 -33.19 -28.41
N ALA A 379 -3.57 -33.84 -27.26
CA ALA A 379 -3.60 -33.16 -25.97
C ALA A 379 -2.18 -32.77 -25.51
N GLN A 380 -2.12 -31.67 -24.78
CA GLN A 380 -0.96 -31.18 -24.05
C GLN A 380 -0.68 -32.08 -22.85
N ALA A 381 0.60 -32.34 -22.57
CA ALA A 381 1.03 -33.17 -21.46
C ALA A 381 2.51 -32.92 -21.14
N VAL A 382 2.98 -33.50 -20.04
CA VAL A 382 4.41 -33.71 -19.77
C VAL A 382 4.72 -35.20 -19.82
N SER A 383 5.85 -35.58 -20.44
CA SER A 383 6.32 -36.97 -20.48
C SER A 383 6.93 -37.39 -19.14
N MET A 384 6.86 -38.69 -18.84
CA MET A 384 7.60 -39.33 -17.75
C MET A 384 8.55 -40.39 -18.32
N PRO A 385 9.79 -40.54 -17.79
CA PRO A 385 10.73 -41.55 -18.27
C PRO A 385 10.22 -42.98 -18.06
N THR A 386 9.91 -43.67 -19.16
CA THR A 386 9.38 -45.04 -19.09
C THR A 386 10.39 -46.04 -18.53
N ALA A 387 11.70 -45.78 -18.69
CA ALA A 387 12.75 -46.61 -18.11
C ALA A 387 12.75 -46.57 -16.57
N LEU A 388 12.46 -45.40 -15.97
CA LEU A 388 12.26 -45.28 -14.52
C LEU A 388 11.04 -46.07 -14.10
N LEU A 389 9.88 -45.80 -14.71
CA LEU A 389 8.62 -46.43 -14.35
C LEU A 389 8.65 -47.97 -14.53
N ALA A 390 9.40 -48.49 -15.52
CA ALA A 390 9.59 -49.92 -15.73
C ALA A 390 10.42 -50.62 -14.63
N SER A 391 11.15 -49.86 -13.80
CA SER A 391 12.00 -50.39 -12.72
C SER A 391 11.30 -50.45 -11.36
N LEU A 392 10.12 -49.86 -11.22
CA LEU A 392 9.41 -49.73 -9.94
C LEU A 392 8.51 -50.93 -9.69
N GLU A 393 8.87 -51.80 -8.75
CA GLU A 393 8.02 -52.92 -8.30
C GLU A 393 6.88 -52.45 -7.38
N ASP A 394 7.14 -51.42 -6.56
CA ASP A 394 6.17 -50.66 -5.80
C ASP A 394 6.16 -49.21 -6.30
N ILE A 395 4.99 -48.58 -6.37
CA ILE A 395 4.86 -47.18 -6.83
C ILE A 395 3.84 -46.41 -5.99
N THR A 396 4.21 -45.17 -5.64
CA THR A 396 3.26 -44.11 -5.29
C THR A 396 3.45 -42.96 -6.27
N LEU A 397 2.38 -42.58 -6.97
CA LEU A 397 2.33 -41.39 -7.83
C LEU A 397 1.45 -40.35 -7.16
N VAL A 398 1.97 -39.15 -6.97
CA VAL A 398 1.27 -37.99 -6.41
C VAL A 398 1.26 -36.89 -7.46
N ALA A 399 0.11 -36.24 -7.64
CA ALA A 399 0.01 -35.01 -8.43
C ALA A 399 -1.04 -34.10 -7.83
N ASP A 400 -0.72 -32.81 -7.71
CA ASP A 400 -1.70 -31.79 -7.38
C ASP A 400 -2.34 -31.29 -8.67
N ILE A 401 -3.66 -31.30 -8.72
CA ILE A 401 -4.42 -31.05 -9.94
C ILE A 401 -5.55 -30.08 -9.63
N ARG A 402 -5.61 -28.98 -10.40
CA ARG A 402 -6.75 -28.06 -10.44
C ARG A 402 -7.38 -28.09 -11.83
N MET A 403 -8.45 -28.86 -11.98
CA MET A 403 -9.16 -28.96 -13.25
C MET A 403 -10.02 -27.72 -13.50
N THR A 404 -10.08 -27.22 -14.74
CA THR A 404 -11.02 -26.15 -15.12
C THR A 404 -12.30 -26.69 -15.76
N SER A 405 -12.33 -27.98 -16.08
CA SER A 405 -13.48 -28.68 -16.62
C SER A 405 -13.34 -30.19 -16.37
N THR A 406 -14.43 -30.94 -16.48
CA THR A 406 -14.39 -32.41 -16.37
C THR A 406 -15.12 -33.06 -17.54
N SER A 407 -14.64 -34.24 -17.94
CA SER A 407 -15.30 -35.08 -18.94
C SER A 407 -15.06 -36.56 -18.64
N THR A 408 -15.99 -37.42 -19.05
CA THR A 408 -15.78 -38.87 -18.99
C THR A 408 -14.51 -39.24 -19.76
N TRP A 409 -13.65 -40.04 -19.14
CA TRP A 409 -12.34 -40.45 -19.65
C TRP A 409 -11.27 -39.36 -19.77
N MET A 410 -11.49 -38.19 -19.16
CA MET A 410 -10.42 -37.19 -19.03
C MET A 410 -9.20 -37.81 -18.33
N THR A 411 -8.09 -37.94 -19.07
CA THR A 411 -6.91 -38.67 -18.60
C THR A 411 -6.01 -37.77 -17.76
N LEU A 412 -5.74 -38.21 -16.53
CA LEU A 412 -4.82 -37.56 -15.60
C LEU A 412 -3.40 -38.11 -15.78
N VAL A 413 -3.25 -39.43 -15.91
CA VAL A 413 -1.97 -40.10 -16.19
C VAL A 413 -2.23 -41.24 -17.16
N GLY A 414 -1.36 -41.38 -18.17
CA GLY A 414 -1.45 -42.44 -19.17
C GLY A 414 -0.10 -43.10 -19.41
N ALA A 415 -0.11 -44.41 -19.64
CA ALA A 415 1.01 -45.13 -20.24
C ALA A 415 0.50 -46.08 -21.32
N SER A 416 1.24 -46.28 -22.40
CA SER A 416 0.84 -47.20 -23.47
C SER A 416 2.01 -47.74 -24.27
N ALA A 417 1.81 -48.87 -24.94
CA ALA A 417 2.80 -49.51 -25.81
C ALA A 417 2.19 -50.02 -27.12
N GLY A 418 3.04 -50.26 -28.13
CA GLY A 418 2.62 -50.58 -29.50
C GLY A 418 1.87 -51.89 -29.70
N ASP A 419 1.91 -52.81 -28.73
CA ASP A 419 1.17 -54.09 -28.76
C ASP A 419 -0.29 -53.97 -28.29
N GLY A 420 -0.71 -52.76 -27.92
CA GLY A 420 -2.06 -52.44 -27.45
C GLY A 420 -2.20 -52.40 -25.94
N SER A 421 -1.10 -52.57 -25.18
CA SER A 421 -1.05 -52.42 -23.72
C SER A 421 -1.23 -50.97 -23.28
N TYR A 422 -1.88 -50.75 -22.13
CA TYR A 422 -2.06 -49.41 -21.56
C TYR A 422 -2.30 -49.40 -20.05
N VAL A 423 -2.01 -48.25 -19.45
CA VAL A 423 -2.53 -47.76 -18.18
C VAL A 423 -3.23 -46.43 -18.45
N VAL A 424 -4.44 -46.25 -17.91
CA VAL A 424 -5.15 -44.97 -17.95
C VAL A 424 -5.74 -44.68 -16.57
N LEU A 425 -5.27 -43.60 -15.94
CA LEU A 425 -5.88 -42.99 -14.77
C LEU A 425 -6.75 -41.84 -15.27
N ALA A 426 -8.06 -41.94 -15.09
CA ALA A 426 -9.02 -40.96 -15.54
C ALA A 426 -9.86 -40.41 -14.38
N ASN A 427 -10.16 -39.11 -14.43
CA ASN A 427 -10.96 -38.43 -13.40
C ASN A 427 -12.38 -39.01 -13.28
N GLN A 428 -12.95 -39.43 -14.41
CA GLN A 428 -14.25 -40.09 -14.50
C GLN A 428 -14.19 -41.21 -15.53
N GLY A 429 -14.90 -42.30 -15.31
CA GLY A 429 -14.94 -43.43 -16.23
C GLY A 429 -16.38 -43.86 -16.55
N SER A 430 -16.55 -44.60 -17.65
CA SER A 430 -17.82 -45.25 -17.97
C SER A 430 -17.61 -46.67 -18.52
N PRO A 431 -17.16 -47.63 -17.69
CA PRO A 431 -17.08 -49.04 -18.07
C PRO A 431 -18.38 -49.63 -18.60
N SER A 432 -18.26 -50.79 -19.24
CA SER A 432 -19.36 -51.75 -19.38
C SER A 432 -19.94 -52.11 -17.99
N GLY A 433 -21.01 -51.40 -17.61
CA GLY A 433 -21.62 -51.49 -16.27
C GLY A 433 -22.10 -50.15 -15.69
N GLY A 434 -21.78 -49.01 -16.34
CA GLY A 434 -22.26 -47.67 -15.95
C GLY A 434 -21.12 -46.72 -15.56
N ALA A 435 -21.46 -45.44 -15.38
CA ALA A 435 -20.53 -44.39 -14.98
C ALA A 435 -19.89 -44.69 -13.61
N CYS A 436 -18.64 -44.26 -13.44
CA CYS A 436 -17.88 -44.28 -12.19
C CYS A 436 -17.09 -42.98 -12.02
N GLY A 437 -16.65 -42.72 -10.80
CA GLY A 437 -15.75 -41.63 -10.49
C GLY A 437 -14.31 -41.91 -10.98
N ILE A 438 -13.32 -41.40 -10.23
CA ILE A 438 -11.92 -41.60 -10.56
C ILE A 438 -11.60 -43.10 -10.68
N THR A 439 -10.87 -43.47 -11.72
CA THR A 439 -10.62 -44.87 -12.05
C THR A 439 -9.24 -45.02 -12.69
N THR A 440 -8.62 -46.18 -12.45
CA THR A 440 -7.47 -46.62 -13.21
C THR A 440 -7.74 -47.97 -13.85
N ALA A 441 -7.36 -48.11 -15.11
CA ALA A 441 -7.48 -49.34 -15.87
C ALA A 441 -6.13 -49.73 -16.47
N ILE A 442 -5.79 -51.01 -16.36
CA ILE A 442 -4.54 -51.60 -16.85
C ILE A 442 -4.86 -52.78 -17.74
N LYS A 443 -4.17 -52.89 -18.88
CA LYS A 443 -4.28 -54.03 -19.80
C LYS A 443 -2.95 -54.32 -20.49
N LEU A 444 -2.55 -55.58 -20.51
CA LEU A 444 -1.41 -56.05 -21.29
C LEU A 444 -1.86 -56.75 -22.59
N GLY A 445 -1.51 -56.18 -23.74
CA GLY A 445 -1.76 -56.69 -25.09
C GLY A 445 -3.20 -57.19 -25.29
N SER A 446 -3.34 -58.49 -25.59
CA SER A 446 -4.64 -59.16 -25.75
C SER A 446 -5.25 -59.72 -24.46
N GLY A 447 -4.66 -59.43 -23.30
CA GLY A 447 -5.12 -59.84 -21.98
C GLY A 447 -6.47 -59.22 -21.58
N SER A 448 -6.93 -59.53 -20.36
CA SER A 448 -8.14 -58.89 -19.79
C SER A 448 -7.76 -57.56 -19.15
N GLU A 449 -8.65 -56.58 -19.21
CA GLU A 449 -8.45 -55.30 -18.53
C GLU A 449 -8.74 -55.47 -17.03
N LEU A 450 -7.80 -55.02 -16.20
CA LEU A 450 -7.92 -54.90 -14.74
C LEU A 450 -8.28 -53.47 -14.39
N ARG A 451 -9.06 -53.27 -13.32
CA ARG A 451 -9.56 -51.93 -12.96
C ARG A 451 -9.89 -51.80 -11.49
N ILE A 452 -9.55 -50.65 -10.92
CA ILE A 452 -10.16 -50.12 -9.70
C ILE A 452 -10.90 -48.82 -10.04
N LYS A 453 -12.05 -48.60 -9.40
CA LYS A 453 -12.92 -47.46 -9.70
C LYS A 453 -13.65 -46.99 -8.45
N ALA A 454 -13.71 -45.68 -8.28
CA ALA A 454 -14.51 -45.06 -7.23
C ALA A 454 -15.99 -45.07 -7.62
N PRO A 455 -16.92 -44.95 -6.64
CA PRO A 455 -18.34 -44.74 -6.93
C PRO A 455 -18.58 -43.55 -7.87
N ALA A 456 -19.69 -43.58 -8.61
CA ALA A 456 -20.09 -42.43 -9.43
C ALA A 456 -20.27 -41.18 -8.54
N GLY A 457 -19.70 -40.05 -8.97
CA GLY A 457 -19.68 -38.80 -8.20
C GLY A 457 -18.43 -38.58 -7.34
N THR A 458 -17.56 -39.58 -7.20
CA THR A 458 -16.28 -39.44 -6.48
C THR A 458 -15.16 -39.10 -7.47
N SER A 459 -14.93 -37.82 -7.70
CA SER A 459 -13.95 -37.29 -8.68
C SER A 459 -13.19 -36.12 -8.07
N LEU A 460 -12.09 -35.69 -8.72
CA LEU A 460 -11.42 -34.45 -8.34
C LEU A 460 -12.39 -33.26 -8.55
N PRO A 461 -12.35 -32.24 -7.67
CA PRO A 461 -13.15 -31.03 -7.83
C PRO A 461 -12.70 -30.20 -9.04
N VAL A 462 -13.62 -29.40 -9.56
CA VAL A 462 -13.35 -28.40 -10.61
C VAL A 462 -13.09 -27.06 -9.94
N SER A 463 -12.12 -26.31 -10.45
CA SER A 463 -11.67 -25.00 -9.96
C SER A 463 -11.04 -24.99 -8.56
N GLU A 464 -10.80 -26.16 -7.97
CA GLU A 464 -10.10 -26.30 -6.70
C GLU A 464 -8.87 -27.20 -6.89
N TRP A 465 -7.79 -26.90 -6.16
CA TRP A 465 -6.68 -27.83 -6.07
C TRP A 465 -7.11 -29.08 -5.31
N ALA A 466 -6.78 -30.24 -5.85
CA ALA A 466 -6.90 -31.50 -5.14
C ALA A 466 -5.69 -32.39 -5.43
N ARG A 467 -5.26 -33.11 -4.41
CA ARG A 467 -4.18 -34.07 -4.50
C ARG A 467 -4.73 -35.42 -4.94
N MET A 468 -4.25 -35.89 -6.09
CA MET A 468 -4.50 -37.25 -6.55
C MET A 468 -3.30 -38.13 -6.17
N VAL A 469 -3.59 -39.28 -5.56
CA VAL A 469 -2.57 -40.30 -5.26
C VAL A 469 -2.98 -41.63 -5.87
N TYR A 470 -2.06 -42.27 -6.59
CA TYR A 470 -2.18 -43.65 -7.04
C TYR A 470 -1.08 -44.50 -6.41
N THR A 471 -1.46 -45.57 -5.72
CA THR A 471 -0.51 -46.56 -5.20
C THR A 471 -0.70 -47.89 -5.91
N HIS A 472 0.40 -48.62 -6.11
CA HIS A 472 0.40 -50.00 -6.57
C HIS A 472 1.59 -50.73 -5.97
N ALA A 473 1.32 -51.80 -5.22
CA ALA A 473 2.31 -52.64 -4.58
C ALA A 473 2.66 -53.86 -5.44
N ALA A 474 3.85 -54.43 -5.24
CA ALA A 474 4.35 -55.61 -5.95
C ALA A 474 3.45 -56.86 -5.81
N ASN A 475 2.62 -56.92 -4.77
CA ASN A 475 1.63 -57.99 -4.57
C ASN A 475 0.31 -57.77 -5.37
N GLY A 476 0.22 -56.67 -6.11
CA GLY A 476 -0.91 -56.22 -6.91
C GLY A 476 -1.90 -55.31 -6.17
N ASP A 477 -1.72 -55.04 -4.88
CA ASP A 477 -2.65 -54.16 -4.15
C ASP A 477 -2.50 -52.72 -4.63
N ALA A 478 -3.61 -52.08 -5.01
CA ALA A 478 -3.61 -50.75 -5.59
C ALA A 478 -4.72 -49.88 -5.02
N GLN A 479 -4.44 -48.60 -4.83
CA GLN A 479 -5.38 -47.62 -4.30
C GLN A 479 -5.36 -46.33 -5.11
N LEU A 480 -6.52 -45.66 -5.12
CA LEU A 480 -6.68 -44.27 -5.55
C LEU A 480 -7.12 -43.46 -4.34
N LEU A 481 -6.45 -42.34 -4.10
CA LEU A 481 -6.78 -41.40 -3.06
C LEU A 481 -7.02 -40.00 -3.63
N ILE A 482 -7.95 -39.27 -3.02
CA ILE A 482 -8.18 -37.84 -3.23
C ILE A 482 -7.99 -37.15 -1.88
N ASP A 483 -7.11 -36.16 -1.80
CA ASP A 483 -6.78 -35.42 -0.57
C ASP A 483 -6.54 -36.36 0.63
N GLY A 484 -5.74 -37.40 0.41
CA GLY A 484 -5.37 -38.40 1.42
C GLY A 484 -6.45 -39.43 1.76
N THR A 485 -7.65 -39.33 1.19
CA THR A 485 -8.75 -40.29 1.42
C THR A 485 -8.78 -41.37 0.35
N VAL A 486 -8.73 -42.66 0.73
CA VAL A 486 -8.90 -43.80 -0.19
C VAL A 486 -10.31 -43.81 -0.77
N VAL A 487 -10.43 -43.62 -2.08
CA VAL A 487 -11.71 -43.57 -2.81
C VAL A 487 -11.95 -44.80 -3.69
N ALA A 488 -10.90 -45.53 -4.02
CA ALA A 488 -10.99 -46.84 -4.67
C ALA A 488 -9.79 -47.70 -4.28
N GLU A 489 -10.01 -49.00 -4.14
CA GLU A 489 -8.95 -49.97 -3.90
C GLU A 489 -9.29 -51.33 -4.52
N GLY A 490 -8.27 -52.16 -4.73
CA GLY A 490 -8.43 -53.51 -5.24
C GLY A 490 -7.08 -54.15 -5.54
N ASN A 491 -7.11 -55.33 -6.14
CA ASN A 491 -5.91 -56.04 -6.56
C ASN A 491 -5.82 -56.07 -8.09
N MET A 492 -4.76 -55.50 -8.64
CA MET A 492 -4.41 -55.48 -10.06
C MET A 492 -3.08 -56.20 -10.25
N ALA A 493 -3.12 -57.43 -10.77
CA ALA A 493 -1.93 -58.25 -10.99
C ALA A 493 -0.97 -57.70 -12.07
N ASP A 494 -1.45 -56.82 -12.94
CA ASP A 494 -0.63 -56.09 -13.92
C ASP A 494 -0.38 -54.65 -13.40
N SER A 495 0.76 -54.05 -13.77
CA SER A 495 1.24 -52.76 -13.24
C SER A 495 1.62 -51.75 -14.32
N MET A 496 1.89 -50.50 -13.89
CA MET A 496 2.49 -49.47 -14.74
C MET A 496 3.87 -49.88 -15.26
N ALA A 497 4.65 -50.57 -14.42
CA ALA A 497 5.97 -51.08 -14.77
C ALA A 497 5.91 -52.10 -15.91
N ASP A 498 4.91 -52.99 -15.89
CA ASP A 498 4.71 -53.99 -16.94
C ASP A 498 4.48 -53.32 -18.31
N VAL A 499 3.64 -52.28 -18.37
CA VAL A 499 3.39 -51.53 -19.61
C VAL A 499 4.63 -50.75 -20.06
N CYS A 500 5.32 -50.09 -19.12
CA CYS A 500 6.50 -49.28 -19.43
C CYS A 500 7.72 -50.13 -19.84
N SER A 501 7.77 -51.41 -19.46
CA SER A 501 8.83 -52.35 -19.85
C SER A 501 8.78 -52.80 -21.31
N LEU A 502 7.66 -52.54 -22.01
CA LEU A 502 7.45 -52.93 -23.40
C LEU A 502 8.16 -51.98 -24.37
N ALA A 503 8.47 -52.50 -25.56
CA ALA A 503 9.04 -51.69 -26.64
C ALA A 503 8.05 -50.59 -27.07
N ASP A 504 8.59 -49.42 -27.41
CA ASP A 504 7.84 -48.23 -27.86
C ASP A 504 6.84 -47.70 -26.81
N SER A 505 7.11 -47.94 -25.52
CA SER A 505 6.29 -47.43 -24.43
C SER A 505 6.40 -45.91 -24.29
N ILE A 506 5.29 -45.26 -23.94
CA ILE A 506 5.20 -43.83 -23.63
C ILE A 506 4.41 -43.69 -22.32
N ALA A 507 4.85 -42.79 -21.43
CA ALA A 507 4.12 -42.40 -20.23
C ALA A 507 4.01 -40.88 -20.14
N THR A 508 2.85 -40.38 -19.75
CA THR A 508 2.51 -38.95 -19.72
C THR A 508 1.61 -38.60 -18.55
N VAL A 509 1.80 -37.39 -18.01
CA VAL A 509 0.82 -36.73 -17.14
C VAL A 509 0.02 -35.74 -17.98
N GLY A 510 -1.30 -35.84 -17.92
CA GLY A 510 -2.26 -34.97 -18.60
C GLY A 510 -2.91 -35.53 -19.87
N ARG A 511 -2.47 -36.70 -20.37
CA ARG A 511 -3.10 -37.37 -21.53
C ARG A 511 -2.83 -38.88 -21.58
N THR A 512 -3.48 -39.55 -22.54
CA THR A 512 -3.14 -40.92 -22.99
C THR A 512 -2.86 -40.91 -24.50
N ASP A 513 -1.89 -41.69 -24.95
CA ASP A 513 -1.60 -41.88 -26.38
C ASP A 513 -2.32 -43.11 -26.96
N ARG A 514 -3.02 -43.89 -26.12
CA ARG A 514 -3.70 -45.12 -26.55
C ARG A 514 -5.05 -44.88 -27.24
N PHE A 515 -5.78 -43.90 -26.74
CA PHE A 515 -7.17 -43.62 -27.08
C PHE A 515 -7.33 -42.14 -27.44
N SER A 516 -8.39 -41.81 -28.17
CA SER A 516 -8.78 -40.42 -28.42
C SER A 516 -9.58 -39.87 -27.23
N ASP A 517 -9.10 -40.13 -26.01
CA ASP A 517 -9.75 -39.67 -24.79
C ASP A 517 -9.35 -38.23 -24.49
N PRO A 518 -10.21 -37.42 -23.84
CA PRO A 518 -9.89 -36.05 -23.50
C PRO A 518 -8.64 -35.93 -22.62
N GLY A 519 -7.78 -34.95 -22.93
CA GLY A 519 -6.68 -34.58 -22.06
C GLY A 519 -7.16 -33.81 -20.83
N LEU A 520 -6.36 -33.81 -19.77
CA LEU A 520 -6.58 -32.98 -18.59
C LEU A 520 -6.58 -31.50 -18.97
N ASN A 521 -7.70 -30.81 -18.74
CA ASN A 521 -7.83 -29.38 -18.95
C ASN A 521 -7.83 -28.67 -17.57
N GLY A 522 -6.76 -27.92 -17.28
CA GLY A 522 -6.53 -27.31 -15.98
C GLY A 522 -5.05 -27.04 -15.69
N ALA A 523 -4.69 -26.98 -14.42
CA ALA A 523 -3.32 -26.86 -13.94
C ALA A 523 -2.87 -28.12 -13.19
N ILE A 524 -1.57 -28.40 -13.25
CA ILE A 524 -0.89 -29.45 -12.50
C ILE A 524 0.30 -28.82 -11.81
N ASP A 525 0.54 -29.26 -10.58
CA ASP A 525 1.74 -28.95 -9.84
C ASP A 525 2.19 -30.22 -9.07
N ASN A 526 3.41 -30.20 -8.55
CA ASN A 526 3.88 -31.13 -7.54
C ASN A 526 3.77 -32.62 -7.94
N VAL A 527 4.18 -32.95 -9.18
CA VAL A 527 4.17 -34.33 -9.69
C VAL A 527 5.33 -35.09 -9.10
N ARG A 528 5.04 -36.07 -8.22
CA ARG A 528 6.04 -36.88 -7.53
C ARG A 528 5.81 -38.37 -7.77
N VAL A 529 6.89 -39.11 -7.94
CA VAL A 529 6.88 -40.58 -8.01
C VAL A 529 7.83 -41.15 -6.97
N TYR A 530 7.38 -42.16 -6.24
CA TYR A 530 8.13 -42.89 -5.22
C TYR A 530 8.24 -44.36 -5.60
N ASP A 531 9.34 -45.00 -5.23
CA ASP A 531 9.65 -46.42 -5.46
C ASP A 531 9.11 -47.36 -4.35
N LYS A 532 8.14 -46.86 -3.57
CA LYS A 532 7.45 -47.58 -2.50
C LYS A 532 5.99 -47.15 -2.40
N VAL A 533 5.18 -47.96 -1.74
CA VAL A 533 3.85 -47.54 -1.27
C VAL A 533 4.00 -46.70 0.00
N LEU A 534 3.65 -45.42 -0.07
CA LEU A 534 3.67 -44.52 1.08
C LEU A 534 2.50 -44.82 2.03
N SER A 535 2.78 -44.79 3.32
CA SER A 535 1.75 -44.83 4.38
C SER A 535 0.98 -43.51 4.46
N ALA A 536 -0.16 -43.51 5.17
CA ALA A 536 -0.95 -42.29 5.38
C ALA A 536 -0.14 -41.18 6.06
N ASP A 537 0.72 -41.53 7.03
CA ASP A 537 1.58 -40.57 7.73
C ASP A 537 2.68 -40.01 6.83
N GLU A 538 3.22 -40.83 5.91
CA GLU A 538 4.21 -40.37 4.91
C GLU A 538 3.57 -39.51 3.83
N LEU A 539 2.31 -39.78 3.44
CA LEU A 539 1.56 -38.92 2.52
C LEU A 539 1.19 -37.58 3.15
N ALA A 540 0.95 -37.55 4.46
CA ALA A 540 0.55 -36.36 5.19
C ALA A 540 1.68 -35.32 5.35
N VAL A 541 2.94 -35.73 5.19
CA VAL A 541 4.10 -34.82 5.28
C VAL A 541 4.61 -34.32 3.93
N ILE A 542 4.08 -34.83 2.81
CA ILE A 542 4.31 -34.21 1.51
C ILE A 542 3.68 -32.81 1.57
N PRO A 543 4.44 -31.72 1.30
CA PRO A 543 3.96 -30.35 1.42
C PRO A 543 2.55 -30.20 0.82
N PRO A 544 1.60 -29.53 1.51
CA PRO A 544 0.22 -29.44 1.04
C PRO A 544 0.14 -28.77 -0.34
N LYS A 545 -0.95 -29.04 -1.08
CA LYS A 545 -1.28 -28.34 -2.33
C LYS A 545 -1.16 -26.81 -2.11
N ALA A 546 -0.72 -26.04 -3.10
CA ALA A 546 -0.72 -24.59 -2.99
C ALA A 546 -2.16 -24.09 -2.78
N GLU A 547 -2.54 -23.83 -1.52
CA GLU A 547 -3.86 -23.34 -1.18
C GLU A 547 -3.85 -21.81 -1.20
N ILE A 548 -4.64 -21.23 -2.11
CA ILE A 548 -5.33 -19.99 -1.76
C ILE A 548 -6.33 -20.39 -0.67
N PRO A 549 -6.35 -19.73 0.50
CA PRO A 549 -7.37 -20.01 1.52
C PRO A 549 -8.76 -19.94 0.87
N PRO A 550 -9.64 -20.95 1.05
CA PRO A 550 -11.02 -20.82 0.65
C PRO A 550 -11.60 -19.59 1.34
N ALA A 551 -12.33 -18.76 0.59
CA ALA A 551 -13.24 -17.82 1.21
C ALA A 551 -14.22 -18.65 2.06
N GLU A 552 -14.06 -18.63 3.37
CA GLU A 552 -15.12 -19.11 4.25
C GLU A 552 -16.35 -18.28 3.90
N GLU A 553 -17.39 -18.92 3.36
CA GLU A 553 -18.75 -18.39 3.43
C GLU A 553 -19.12 -18.33 4.91
N VAL A 554 -18.70 -17.27 5.57
CA VAL A 554 -19.26 -16.89 6.85
C VAL A 554 -20.66 -16.39 6.55
N GLU A 555 -21.67 -17.24 6.78
CA GLU A 555 -23.01 -16.76 7.08
C GLU A 555 -22.90 -15.87 8.33
N THR A 556 -22.52 -14.62 8.17
CA THR A 556 -22.63 -13.62 9.24
C THR A 556 -24.09 -13.24 9.32
N GLU A 557 -24.79 -13.78 10.31
CA GLU A 557 -25.91 -13.07 10.91
C GLU A 557 -25.39 -11.67 11.28
N TYR A 558 -25.81 -10.65 10.52
CA TYR A 558 -25.55 -9.26 10.87
C TYR A 558 -26.25 -8.98 12.18
N ASP A 559 -25.48 -8.94 13.27
CA ASP A 559 -25.99 -8.54 14.59
C ASP A 559 -26.32 -7.04 14.56
N THR A 560 -27.53 -6.74 14.11
CA THR A 560 -28.15 -5.41 14.21
C THR A 560 -28.63 -5.11 15.63
N THR A 561 -28.40 -6.01 16.59
CA THR A 561 -28.87 -5.94 17.97
C THR A 561 -27.76 -5.67 18.98
N THR A 562 -26.56 -5.25 18.54
CA THR A 562 -25.45 -4.90 19.42
C THR A 562 -25.94 -4.03 20.57
N PRO A 563 -25.83 -4.49 21.83
CA PRO A 563 -26.24 -3.69 22.98
C PRO A 563 -25.36 -2.44 23.04
N VAL A 564 -25.92 -1.28 22.68
CA VAL A 564 -25.24 0.01 22.84
C VAL A 564 -25.21 0.31 24.34
N THR A 565 -24.10 -0.06 24.99
CA THR A 565 -23.89 0.11 26.44
C THR A 565 -23.19 1.42 26.76
N ILE A 566 -22.50 2.01 25.78
CA ILE A 566 -21.88 3.33 25.81
C ILE A 566 -22.12 4.07 24.50
N ILE A 567 -21.98 5.39 24.52
CA ILE A 567 -21.96 6.25 23.33
C ILE A 567 -20.87 7.31 23.48
N ALA A 568 -20.12 7.62 22.43
CA ALA A 568 -19.14 8.70 22.45
C ALA A 568 -19.83 10.00 22.02
N ASP A 569 -20.22 10.82 22.99
CA ASP A 569 -20.97 12.06 22.80
C ASP A 569 -20.22 13.26 23.37
N LYS A 570 -20.57 14.47 22.92
CA LYS A 570 -19.96 15.73 23.40
C LYS A 570 -18.43 15.78 23.20
N ASN A 571 -17.94 15.22 22.08
CA ASN A 571 -16.53 15.25 21.72
C ASN A 571 -16.24 16.45 20.83
N GLU A 572 -15.22 17.23 21.16
CA GLU A 572 -14.80 18.36 20.33
C GLU A 572 -14.38 17.86 18.94
N GLY A 573 -14.81 18.57 17.90
CA GLY A 573 -14.54 18.18 16.51
C GLY A 573 -15.39 17.01 15.98
N VAL A 574 -16.33 16.49 16.77
CA VAL A 574 -17.24 15.42 16.34
C VAL A 574 -18.67 15.95 16.34
N GLU A 575 -19.29 16.00 15.16
CA GLU A 575 -20.59 16.65 14.96
C GLU A 575 -21.79 15.83 15.47
N HIS A 576 -21.61 14.53 15.68
CA HIS A 576 -22.64 13.62 16.17
C HIS A 576 -22.13 12.60 17.17
N ASP A 577 -23.06 12.08 17.97
CA ASP A 577 -22.78 10.97 18.86
C ASP A 577 -22.30 9.76 18.06
N VAL A 578 -21.24 9.10 18.50
CA VAL A 578 -20.68 7.91 17.82
C VAL A 578 -21.06 6.65 18.59
N ASN A 579 -21.79 5.77 17.92
CA ASN A 579 -22.14 4.46 18.45
C ASN A 579 -20.95 3.49 18.30
N PRO A 580 -20.64 2.68 19.33
CA PRO A 580 -19.62 1.65 19.23
C PRO A 580 -20.03 0.53 18.28
N TYR A 581 -19.03 -0.09 17.64
CA TYR A 581 -19.17 -1.33 16.90
C TYR A 581 -18.57 -2.50 17.70
N VAL A 582 -19.25 -3.64 17.78
CA VAL A 582 -18.77 -4.80 18.56
C VAL A 582 -18.54 -6.00 17.64
N LYS A 583 -17.36 -6.62 17.75
CA LYS A 583 -16.99 -7.86 17.06
C LYS A 583 -16.40 -8.83 18.08
N GLY A 584 -17.15 -9.88 18.43
CA GLY A 584 -16.79 -10.77 19.54
C GLY A 584 -16.71 -10.01 20.87
N ASN A 585 -15.57 -10.11 21.57
CA ASN A 585 -15.31 -9.37 22.81
C ASN A 585 -14.58 -8.04 22.58
N GLN A 586 -14.44 -7.58 21.33
CA GLN A 586 -13.83 -6.29 21.01
C GLN A 586 -14.92 -5.26 20.74
N MET A 587 -14.79 -4.08 21.35
CA MET A 587 -15.66 -2.93 21.14
C MET A 587 -14.82 -1.77 20.57
N TYR A 588 -15.20 -1.28 19.41
CA TYR A 588 -14.50 -0.23 18.67
C TYR A 588 -15.31 1.06 18.68
N LEU A 589 -14.64 2.18 18.96
CA LEU A 589 -15.09 3.52 18.63
C LEU A 589 -14.40 3.96 17.32
N PHE A 590 -15.14 3.96 16.23
CA PHE A 590 -14.64 4.46 14.94
C PHE A 590 -14.84 5.97 14.88
N MET A 591 -13.75 6.71 15.00
CA MET A 591 -13.74 8.16 15.20
C MET A 591 -13.32 8.91 13.92
N PRO A 592 -13.88 10.09 13.66
CA PRO A 592 -13.45 10.96 12.57
C PRO A 592 -12.07 11.60 12.86
N ALA A 593 -11.42 12.13 11.83
CA ALA A 593 -10.10 12.77 11.91
C ALA A 593 -10.00 13.89 12.95
N LYS A 594 -11.09 14.65 13.14
CA LYS A 594 -11.11 15.80 14.07
C LYS A 594 -11.28 15.40 15.55
N ALA A 595 -11.52 14.13 15.87
CA ALA A 595 -11.71 13.68 17.25
C ALA A 595 -10.40 13.67 18.06
N SER A 596 -10.46 14.04 19.34
CA SER A 596 -9.32 13.93 20.26
C SER A 596 -9.34 12.61 21.03
N LEU A 597 -8.57 11.61 20.57
CA LEU A 597 -8.53 10.28 21.21
C LEU A 597 -8.01 10.28 22.66
N GLY A 598 -7.18 11.27 23.02
CA GLY A 598 -6.64 11.41 24.38
C GLY A 598 -7.62 11.98 25.42
N ALA A 599 -8.80 12.42 24.98
CA ALA A 599 -9.81 13.03 25.84
C ALA A 599 -11.22 12.79 25.28
N LEU A 600 -11.58 11.52 25.09
CA LEU A 600 -12.89 11.14 24.57
C LEU A 600 -13.93 11.11 25.69
N ASN A 601 -14.99 11.89 25.53
CA ASN A 601 -16.18 11.79 26.35
C ASN A 601 -17.03 10.59 25.90
N VAL A 602 -17.33 9.71 26.85
CA VAL A 602 -18.16 8.52 26.68
C VAL A 602 -19.25 8.51 27.74
N THR A 603 -20.50 8.41 27.31
CA THR A 603 -21.68 8.31 28.18
C THR A 603 -22.17 6.86 28.29
N ALA A 604 -22.33 6.39 29.52
CA ALA A 604 -22.90 5.08 29.82
C ALA A 604 -24.41 5.06 29.58
N LEU A 605 -24.89 4.14 28.73
CA LEU A 605 -26.32 3.93 28.47
C LEU A 605 -26.94 2.83 29.33
N ASP A 606 -26.11 2.06 30.02
CA ASP A 606 -26.46 1.09 31.06
C ASP A 606 -25.49 1.20 32.25
N ASN A 607 -25.69 0.38 33.29
CA ASN A 607 -24.69 0.23 34.34
C ASN A 607 -23.50 -0.57 33.79
N ILE A 608 -22.32 0.04 33.83
CA ILE A 608 -21.08 -0.51 33.28
C ILE A 608 -19.96 -0.42 34.30
N MET A 609 -18.90 -1.18 34.09
CA MET A 609 -17.62 -1.01 34.78
C MET A 609 -16.54 -0.73 33.73
N LEU A 610 -15.80 0.36 33.88
CA LEU A 610 -14.65 0.71 33.04
C LEU A 610 -13.39 0.63 33.90
N ASP A 611 -12.46 -0.26 33.56
CA ASP A 611 -11.21 -0.53 34.29
C ASP A 611 -11.38 -0.65 35.81
N GLY A 612 -12.41 -1.39 36.23
CA GLY A 612 -12.71 -1.63 37.64
C GLY A 612 -13.52 -0.53 38.33
N VAL A 613 -13.89 0.54 37.63
CA VAL A 613 -14.70 1.64 38.16
C VAL A 613 -16.14 1.54 37.66
N ASP A 614 -17.10 1.49 38.59
CA ASP A 614 -18.53 1.41 38.28
C ASP A 614 -19.10 2.77 37.84
N TYR A 615 -19.83 2.77 36.72
CA TYR A 615 -20.61 3.90 36.23
C TYR A 615 -22.07 3.48 36.06
N VAL A 616 -23.00 4.32 36.51
CA VAL A 616 -24.43 4.07 36.30
C VAL A 616 -24.92 4.75 35.03
N ARG A 617 -26.05 4.28 34.51
CA ARG A 617 -26.68 4.86 33.32
C ARG A 617 -26.80 6.39 33.42
N GLY A 618 -26.30 7.08 32.38
CA GLY A 618 -26.32 8.53 32.23
C GLY A 618 -25.03 9.24 32.69
N ASN A 619 -24.08 8.52 33.31
CA ASN A 619 -22.76 9.07 33.60
C ASN A 619 -21.96 9.28 32.31
N THR A 620 -21.39 10.47 32.13
CA THR A 620 -20.35 10.75 31.13
C THR A 620 -18.97 10.72 31.81
N VAL A 621 -18.01 10.04 31.20
CA VAL A 621 -16.60 9.98 31.63
C VAL A 621 -15.70 10.37 30.47
N THR A 622 -14.61 11.08 30.76
CA THR A 622 -13.56 11.36 29.78
C THR A 622 -12.49 10.27 29.89
N ILE A 623 -12.19 9.61 28.78
CA ILE A 623 -11.24 8.49 28.68
C ILE A 623 -10.15 8.81 27.66
N ASP A 624 -9.04 8.08 27.75
CA ASP A 624 -7.90 8.19 26.83
C ASP A 624 -7.73 6.86 26.09
N LEU A 625 -8.04 6.88 24.79
CA LEU A 625 -7.87 5.77 23.86
C LEU A 625 -6.88 6.13 22.73
N SER A 626 -5.92 7.02 23.04
CA SER A 626 -4.81 7.33 22.11
C SER A 626 -3.95 6.10 21.80
N GLU A 627 -3.21 6.14 20.68
CA GLU A 627 -2.55 4.99 20.03
C GLU A 627 -2.15 3.82 20.94
N GLY A 628 -2.79 2.67 20.70
CA GLY A 628 -2.52 1.39 21.35
C GLY A 628 -3.19 1.21 22.72
N LYS A 629 -3.81 2.25 23.29
CA LYS A 629 -4.52 2.13 24.57
C LYS A 629 -5.86 1.43 24.39
N THR A 630 -6.16 0.57 25.36
CA THR A 630 -7.44 -0.11 25.48
C THR A 630 -7.94 0.00 26.90
N MET A 631 -9.24 -0.18 27.10
CA MET A 631 -9.86 -0.25 28.42
C MET A 631 -10.70 -1.52 28.53
N THR A 632 -10.80 -2.07 29.73
CA THR A 632 -11.70 -3.17 30.03
C THR A 632 -13.08 -2.62 30.35
N LEU A 633 -14.08 -2.94 29.54
CA LEU A 633 -15.47 -2.57 29.76
C LEU A 633 -16.28 -3.82 30.13
N VAL A 634 -16.92 -3.81 31.30
CA VAL A 634 -17.88 -4.86 31.68
C VAL A 634 -19.29 -4.29 31.64
N ALA A 635 -20.16 -4.90 30.85
CA ALA A 635 -21.57 -4.52 30.76
C ALA A 635 -22.45 -5.77 30.66
N SER A 636 -23.54 -5.81 31.43
CA SER A 636 -24.48 -6.93 31.46
C SER A 636 -23.85 -8.33 31.64
N GLY A 637 -22.72 -8.40 32.36
CA GLY A 637 -21.99 -9.65 32.61
C GLY A 637 -21.02 -10.08 31.50
N THR A 638 -20.93 -9.33 30.41
CA THR A 638 -19.95 -9.53 29.33
C THR A 638 -18.77 -8.58 29.52
N THR A 639 -17.55 -9.08 29.29
CA THR A 639 -16.32 -8.28 29.31
C THR A 639 -15.87 -7.99 27.88
N TYR A 640 -15.65 -6.72 27.58
CA TYR A 640 -15.18 -6.21 26.31
C TYR A 640 -13.83 -5.53 26.48
N THR A 641 -13.02 -5.60 25.44
CA THR A 641 -11.88 -4.69 25.26
C THR A 641 -12.36 -3.51 24.43
N LEU A 642 -12.34 -2.31 25.01
CA LEU A 642 -12.71 -1.05 24.35
C LEU A 642 -11.46 -0.40 23.74
N SER A 643 -11.52 -0.07 22.45
CA SER A 643 -10.48 0.66 21.72
C SER A 643 -11.08 1.70 20.77
N ALA A 644 -10.28 2.65 20.31
CA ALA A 644 -10.66 3.59 19.27
C ALA A 644 -9.79 3.40 18.01
N MET A 645 -10.38 3.68 16.84
CA MET A 645 -9.66 3.81 15.57
C MET A 645 -10.08 5.12 14.92
N GLN A 646 -9.18 5.76 14.19
CA GLN A 646 -9.40 7.11 13.68
C GLN A 646 -9.05 7.22 12.19
N SER A 647 -10.00 7.74 11.41
CA SER A 647 -9.81 8.04 9.99
C SER A 647 -9.02 9.32 9.76
N GLN A 648 -8.48 9.49 8.55
CA GLN A 648 -7.97 10.75 8.03
C GLN A 648 -8.80 11.31 6.87
N LEU A 649 -9.92 10.67 6.52
CA LEU A 649 -10.76 11.06 5.40
C LEU A 649 -11.81 12.12 5.77
N PRO A 650 -12.36 12.85 4.78
CA PRO A 650 -13.59 13.60 4.96
C PRO A 650 -14.72 12.71 5.50
N THR A 651 -15.52 13.24 6.42
CA THR A 651 -16.56 12.50 7.12
C THR A 651 -17.94 13.07 6.83
N LEU A 652 -18.84 12.24 6.31
CA LEU A 652 -20.22 12.58 6.02
C LEU A 652 -21.17 12.06 7.12
N TYR A 653 -21.78 12.98 7.85
CA TYR A 653 -22.86 12.72 8.79
C TYR A 653 -24.22 12.91 8.12
N LEU A 654 -25.00 11.83 8.02
CA LEU A 654 -26.38 11.82 7.53
C LEU A 654 -27.34 11.76 8.72
N ASN A 655 -28.09 12.85 8.91
CA ASN A 655 -28.98 13.02 10.06
C ASN A 655 -30.43 12.87 9.62
N ILE A 656 -30.90 11.63 9.64
CA ILE A 656 -32.23 11.25 9.17
C ILE A 656 -33.27 11.51 10.26
N ASP A 657 -34.26 12.34 9.95
CA ASP A 657 -35.44 12.49 10.77
C ASP A 657 -36.34 11.27 10.56
N GLU A 658 -36.19 10.26 11.44
CA GLU A 658 -36.97 9.03 11.38
C GLU A 658 -38.49 9.25 11.51
N SER A 659 -38.94 10.43 11.98
CA SER A 659 -40.36 10.79 11.99
C SER A 659 -40.90 11.15 10.59
N GLN A 660 -40.01 11.45 9.64
CA GLN A 660 -40.33 11.75 8.24
C GLN A 660 -39.93 10.63 7.28
N GLY A 661 -39.65 9.43 7.78
CA GLY A 661 -39.25 8.26 7.00
C GLY A 661 -38.12 7.55 7.72
N THR A 662 -38.28 6.25 8.00
CA THR A 662 -37.32 5.51 8.81
C THR A 662 -36.20 4.92 7.96
N ILE A 663 -34.98 4.87 8.51
CA ILE A 663 -33.84 4.25 7.84
C ILE A 663 -34.15 2.78 7.54
N ALA A 664 -34.83 2.09 8.46
CA ALA A 664 -35.26 0.71 8.27
C ALA A 664 -36.20 0.53 7.07
N ALA A 665 -37.15 1.45 6.86
CA ALA A 665 -38.03 1.40 5.69
C ALA A 665 -37.25 1.68 4.40
N MET A 666 -36.38 2.69 4.40
CA MET A 666 -35.54 3.01 3.24
C MET A 666 -34.61 1.85 2.86
N ASN A 667 -33.90 1.25 3.82
CA ASN A 667 -32.99 0.13 3.56
C ASN A 667 -33.71 -1.19 3.25
N GLY A 668 -34.99 -1.30 3.61
CA GLY A 668 -35.83 -2.46 3.33
C GLY A 668 -36.62 -2.37 2.01
N ASP A 669 -36.49 -1.28 1.26
CA ASP A 669 -37.24 -1.06 0.03
C ASP A 669 -36.47 -1.55 -1.21
N PRO A 670 -36.88 -2.68 -1.84
CA PRO A 670 -36.22 -3.20 -3.03
C PRO A 670 -36.46 -2.36 -4.29
N ALA A 671 -37.46 -1.47 -4.30
CA ALA A 671 -37.75 -0.58 -5.43
C ALA A 671 -37.08 0.80 -5.29
N HIS A 672 -36.47 1.09 -4.13
CA HIS A 672 -35.84 2.38 -3.81
C HIS A 672 -36.77 3.59 -3.89
N ASP A 673 -38.08 3.39 -3.75
CA ASP A 673 -39.09 4.45 -3.79
C ASP A 673 -39.21 5.19 -2.46
N THR A 674 -38.81 4.54 -1.36
CA THR A 674 -38.87 5.07 -0.01
C THR A 674 -37.81 6.15 0.17
N LYS A 675 -38.30 7.37 0.39
CA LYS A 675 -37.49 8.56 0.65
C LYS A 675 -37.48 8.89 2.13
N CYS A 676 -36.29 9.19 2.63
CA CYS A 676 -36.06 9.79 3.93
C CYS A 676 -35.65 11.25 3.78
N TYR A 677 -35.71 11.99 4.88
CA TYR A 677 -35.42 13.42 4.92
C TYR A 677 -34.53 13.73 6.13
N GLY A 678 -33.80 14.83 6.05
CA GLY A 678 -32.84 15.17 7.07
C GLY A 678 -31.88 16.25 6.64
N ASP A 679 -30.87 16.43 7.47
CA ASP A 679 -29.75 17.33 7.21
C ASP A 679 -28.47 16.50 7.07
N LEU A 680 -27.44 17.06 6.45
CA LEU A 680 -26.12 16.45 6.38
C LEU A 680 -25.04 17.44 6.82
N ILE A 681 -23.96 16.90 7.36
CA ILE A 681 -22.71 17.62 7.61
C ILE A 681 -21.59 16.83 6.96
N LEU A 682 -20.83 17.44 6.05
CA LEU A 682 -19.59 16.89 5.51
C LEU A 682 -18.42 17.66 6.10
N ASP A 683 -17.68 17.02 7.01
CA ASP A 683 -16.47 17.57 7.60
C ASP A 683 -15.24 17.18 6.80
N VAL A 684 -14.35 18.14 6.61
CA VAL A 684 -13.07 17.94 5.92
C VAL A 684 -11.94 18.24 6.91
N PRO A 685 -10.93 17.36 7.04
CA PRO A 685 -9.70 17.65 7.79
C PRO A 685 -9.05 18.95 7.30
N GLU A 686 -8.48 19.75 8.21
CA GLU A 686 -7.99 21.10 7.87
C GLU A 686 -6.85 21.09 6.85
N ASP A 687 -5.96 20.10 6.96
CA ASP A 687 -4.85 19.87 6.05
C ASP A 687 -5.32 19.43 4.66
N VAL A 688 -6.29 18.50 4.59
CA VAL A 688 -6.92 18.07 3.33
C VAL A 688 -7.65 19.23 2.67
N ALA A 689 -8.44 20.00 3.42
CA ALA A 689 -9.15 21.17 2.92
C ALA A 689 -8.17 22.22 2.37
N ALA A 690 -7.08 22.49 3.09
CA ALA A 690 -6.05 23.43 2.65
C ALA A 690 -5.31 22.96 1.39
N LEU A 691 -5.00 21.66 1.30
CA LEU A 691 -4.32 21.06 0.14
C LEU A 691 -5.19 21.12 -1.12
N LYS A 692 -6.48 20.82 -0.99
CA LYS A 692 -7.42 20.72 -2.12
C LYS A 692 -8.16 22.03 -2.42
N GLY A 693 -8.03 23.03 -1.54
CA GLY A 693 -8.76 24.30 -1.67
C GLY A 693 -10.26 24.18 -1.38
N TRP A 694 -10.64 23.24 -0.51
CA TRP A 694 -12.03 22.98 -0.13
C TRP A 694 -12.44 23.73 1.14
N GLU A 695 -13.75 23.77 1.40
CA GLU A 695 -14.27 24.24 2.68
C GLU A 695 -14.01 23.18 3.77
N THR A 696 -13.70 23.62 4.99
CA THR A 696 -13.44 22.70 6.12
C THR A 696 -14.69 21.98 6.62
N GLN A 697 -15.87 22.45 6.22
CA GLN A 697 -17.16 21.85 6.55
C GLN A 697 -18.28 22.32 5.60
N TYR A 698 -19.21 21.41 5.27
CA TYR A 698 -20.45 21.69 4.57
C TYR A 698 -21.65 21.26 5.43
N ALA A 699 -22.39 22.21 6.00
CA ALA A 699 -23.63 21.95 6.74
C ALA A 699 -24.84 22.26 5.86
N LEU A 700 -25.56 21.23 5.41
CA LEU A 700 -26.54 21.32 4.33
C LEU A 700 -27.85 20.61 4.68
N LYS A 701 -28.92 20.99 3.97
CA LYS A 701 -30.22 20.36 4.08
C LYS A 701 -30.49 19.43 2.90
N MET A 702 -30.95 18.21 3.17
CA MET A 702 -31.39 17.29 2.14
C MET A 702 -32.88 17.50 1.85
N SER A 703 -33.22 17.54 0.57
CA SER A 703 -34.60 17.44 0.08
C SER A 703 -35.08 15.98 0.01
N GLU A 704 -34.17 15.02 -0.16
CA GLU A 704 -34.43 13.59 -0.02
C GLU A 704 -33.10 12.80 0.05
N ILE A 705 -33.15 11.63 0.67
CA ILE A 705 -32.20 10.53 0.52
C ILE A 705 -32.98 9.25 0.24
N LYS A 706 -32.45 8.39 -0.63
CA LYS A 706 -33.02 7.08 -0.95
C LYS A 706 -31.92 6.05 -1.22
N GLY A 707 -32.31 4.78 -1.20
CA GLY A 707 -31.47 3.69 -1.71
C GLY A 707 -31.18 3.82 -3.20
N ARG A 708 -30.18 3.07 -3.68
CA ARG A 708 -29.90 2.93 -5.12
C ARG A 708 -29.21 1.61 -5.44
N GLY A 709 -29.00 1.38 -6.74
CA GLY A 709 -28.20 0.28 -7.26
C GLY A 709 -29.00 -1.02 -7.37
N ASN A 710 -28.52 -1.91 -8.23
CA ASN A 710 -29.21 -3.16 -8.53
C ASN A 710 -28.65 -4.30 -7.65
N SER A 711 -27.61 -5.00 -8.14
CA SER A 711 -26.91 -6.06 -7.41
C SER A 711 -26.37 -5.58 -6.06
N THR A 712 -25.79 -4.38 -6.02
CA THR A 712 -25.24 -3.76 -4.79
C THR A 712 -26.30 -3.53 -3.72
N TRP A 713 -27.57 -3.37 -4.07
CA TRP A 713 -28.63 -3.19 -3.08
C TRP A 713 -28.93 -4.46 -2.30
N GLY A 714 -28.67 -5.63 -2.89
CA GLY A 714 -28.75 -6.91 -2.18
C GLY A 714 -27.69 -7.07 -1.10
N GLN A 715 -26.63 -6.27 -1.14
CA GLN A 715 -25.50 -6.40 -0.23
C GLN A 715 -25.79 -5.82 1.16
N PRO A 716 -25.12 -6.29 2.22
CA PRO A 716 -25.35 -5.78 3.57
C PRO A 716 -25.05 -4.28 3.74
N LYS A 717 -24.01 -3.78 3.09
CA LYS A 717 -23.67 -2.35 3.05
C LYS A 717 -24.40 -1.67 1.90
N LYS A 718 -25.33 -0.77 2.22
CA LYS A 718 -26.24 -0.16 1.24
C LYS A 718 -25.64 1.11 0.62
N PRO A 719 -25.72 1.29 -0.71
CA PRO A 719 -25.40 2.56 -1.38
C PRO A 719 -26.61 3.50 -1.42
N TYR A 720 -26.34 4.82 -1.51
CA TYR A 720 -27.37 5.85 -1.40
C TYR A 720 -27.28 6.91 -2.51
N GLN A 721 -28.42 7.54 -2.83
CA GLN A 721 -28.49 8.80 -3.56
C GLN A 721 -29.04 9.87 -2.61
N ILE A 722 -28.35 11.01 -2.54
CA ILE A 722 -28.83 12.20 -1.82
C ILE A 722 -29.22 13.30 -2.81
N LYS A 723 -30.22 14.10 -2.43
CA LYS A 723 -30.59 15.32 -3.16
C LYS A 723 -30.66 16.50 -2.19
N LEU A 724 -29.80 17.49 -2.37
CA LEU A 724 -29.75 18.73 -1.61
C LEU A 724 -30.92 19.67 -1.97
N ASP A 725 -31.32 20.51 -1.02
CA ASP A 725 -32.36 21.53 -1.25
C ASP A 725 -31.91 22.60 -2.29
N LYS A 726 -30.59 22.86 -2.35
CA LYS A 726 -29.92 23.86 -3.20
C LYS A 726 -28.73 23.24 -3.93
N LYS A 727 -28.42 23.77 -5.13
CA LYS A 727 -27.19 23.40 -5.85
C LYS A 727 -26.00 23.86 -5.01
N THR A 728 -25.13 22.94 -4.64
CA THR A 728 -23.92 23.20 -3.84
C THR A 728 -22.74 22.51 -4.50
N ASP A 729 -21.57 23.11 -4.41
CA ASP A 729 -20.31 22.50 -4.84
C ASP A 729 -19.76 21.69 -3.67
N LEU A 730 -19.69 20.36 -3.80
CA LEU A 730 -19.14 19.48 -2.78
C LEU A 730 -17.75 19.05 -3.23
N LEU A 731 -16.73 19.36 -2.41
CA LEU A 731 -15.35 18.95 -2.63
C LEU A 731 -14.80 19.30 -4.03
N GLY A 732 -15.24 20.42 -4.61
CA GLY A 732 -14.76 20.89 -5.91
C GLY A 732 -15.37 20.20 -7.13
N MET A 733 -16.34 19.30 -6.95
CA MET A 733 -16.98 18.50 -8.01
C MET A 733 -18.14 19.23 -8.71
N GLY A 734 -18.08 20.56 -8.79
CA GLY A 734 -19.10 21.38 -9.43
C GLY A 734 -20.44 21.49 -8.68
N LYS A 735 -21.23 22.51 -9.01
CA LYS A 735 -22.48 22.81 -8.30
C LYS A 735 -23.64 21.94 -8.75
N HIS A 736 -24.09 21.03 -7.89
CA HIS A 736 -25.25 20.20 -8.18
C HIS A 736 -26.12 19.90 -6.94
N LYS A 737 -27.33 19.36 -7.17
CA LYS A 737 -28.23 18.94 -6.09
C LYS A 737 -28.11 17.45 -5.78
N THR A 738 -27.92 16.62 -6.79
CA THR A 738 -27.90 15.16 -6.67
C THR A 738 -26.47 14.64 -6.59
N TRP A 739 -26.22 13.76 -5.62
CA TRP A 739 -24.93 13.13 -5.37
C TRP A 739 -25.13 11.64 -5.05
N ILE A 740 -24.11 10.84 -5.34
CA ILE A 740 -24.12 9.40 -5.12
C ILE A 740 -23.12 9.05 -4.02
N ILE A 741 -23.52 8.14 -3.14
CA ILE A 741 -22.68 7.58 -2.08
C ILE A 741 -22.54 6.09 -2.39
N LEU A 742 -21.46 5.72 -3.09
CA LEU A 742 -21.17 4.35 -3.53
C LEU A 742 -20.57 3.54 -2.37
N ALA A 743 -21.14 2.37 -2.12
CA ALA A 743 -20.72 1.50 -1.02
C ALA A 743 -19.45 0.69 -1.31
N ASN A 744 -19.15 0.47 -2.60
CA ASN A 744 -18.08 -0.41 -3.10
C ASN A 744 -18.01 -1.76 -2.35
N TYR A 745 -19.15 -2.34 -1.96
CA TYR A 745 -19.16 -3.55 -1.13
C TYR A 745 -18.58 -4.78 -1.85
N MET A 746 -18.82 -4.93 -3.14
CA MET A 746 -18.29 -6.11 -3.88
C MET A 746 -16.80 -5.96 -4.19
N ASP A 747 -16.24 -4.77 -3.95
CA ASP A 747 -14.83 -4.44 -4.12
C ASP A 747 -14.16 -4.13 -2.78
N SER A 748 -13.59 -5.13 -2.10
CA SER A 748 -12.88 -4.90 -0.83
C SER A 748 -11.60 -4.07 -0.98
N SER A 749 -11.09 -3.85 -2.20
CA SER A 749 -10.00 -2.89 -2.45
C SER A 749 -10.48 -1.44 -2.34
N LEU A 750 -11.77 -1.17 -2.58
CA LEU A 750 -12.37 0.17 -2.66
C LEU A 750 -11.78 1.08 -3.76
N ILE A 751 -10.93 0.55 -4.66
CA ILE A 751 -10.12 1.35 -5.59
C ILE A 751 -10.62 1.28 -7.04
N ARG A 752 -11.25 0.18 -7.47
CA ARG A 752 -11.46 -0.10 -8.91
C ARG A 752 -12.23 1.01 -9.64
N ASN A 753 -13.30 1.52 -9.03
CA ASN A 753 -14.08 2.63 -9.59
C ASN A 753 -13.25 3.91 -9.72
N ARG A 754 -12.56 4.32 -8.64
CA ARG A 754 -11.73 5.54 -8.63
C ARG A 754 -10.64 5.50 -9.69
N LEU A 755 -9.97 4.36 -9.79
CA LEU A 755 -8.88 4.15 -10.74
C LEU A 755 -9.33 4.42 -12.18
N VAL A 756 -10.46 3.84 -12.59
CA VAL A 756 -10.97 3.99 -13.97
C VAL A 756 -11.58 5.37 -14.22
N TYR A 757 -12.29 5.95 -13.25
CA TYR A 757 -12.81 7.32 -13.39
C TYR A 757 -11.69 8.34 -13.61
N ASN A 758 -10.63 8.25 -12.82
CA ASN A 758 -9.51 9.17 -12.89
C ASN A 758 -8.68 8.95 -14.17
N ALA A 759 -8.43 7.69 -14.55
CA ALA A 759 -7.75 7.36 -15.80
C ALA A 759 -8.55 7.81 -17.03
N GLY A 760 -9.88 7.72 -16.99
CA GLY A 760 -10.76 8.25 -18.04
C GLY A 760 -10.64 9.77 -18.18
N ALA A 761 -10.58 10.50 -17.06
CA ALA A 761 -10.39 11.95 -17.06
C ALA A 761 -9.03 12.32 -17.65
N GLU A 762 -7.96 11.63 -17.25
CA GLU A 762 -6.60 11.82 -17.77
C GLU A 762 -6.52 11.51 -19.28
N ALA A 763 -7.22 10.47 -19.72
CA ALA A 763 -7.31 10.11 -21.14
C ALA A 763 -8.22 11.06 -21.94
N GLY A 764 -8.92 12.00 -21.31
CA GLY A 764 -9.79 12.98 -21.96
C GLY A 764 -11.17 12.47 -22.34
N ILE A 765 -11.69 11.43 -21.67
CA ILE A 765 -13.11 11.06 -21.79
C ILE A 765 -13.98 12.17 -21.21
N GLU A 766 -14.92 12.66 -22.01
CA GLU A 766 -15.85 13.71 -21.62
C GLU A 766 -16.74 13.25 -20.45
N PHE A 767 -17.00 14.18 -19.53
CA PHE A 767 -17.89 14.00 -18.38
C PHE A 767 -17.44 12.88 -17.42
N SER A 768 -16.14 12.56 -17.39
CA SER A 768 -15.53 11.69 -16.39
C SER A 768 -15.91 12.12 -14.97
N ILE A 769 -16.15 11.14 -14.11
CA ILE A 769 -16.87 11.32 -12.84
C ILE A 769 -15.92 11.74 -11.74
N ASP A 770 -16.10 12.96 -11.24
CA ASP A 770 -15.38 13.39 -10.06
C ASP A 770 -15.86 12.61 -8.83
N ASN A 771 -14.90 12.24 -7.98
CA ASN A 771 -15.11 11.34 -6.87
C ASN A 771 -14.09 11.51 -5.74
N GLU A 772 -14.53 11.26 -4.50
CA GLU A 772 -13.67 11.32 -3.31
C GLU A 772 -14.04 10.25 -2.27
N TYR A 773 -13.04 9.73 -1.55
CA TYR A 773 -13.28 8.81 -0.43
C TYR A 773 -13.83 9.56 0.78
N ILE A 774 -14.84 8.98 1.42
CA ILE A 774 -15.48 9.53 2.61
C ILE A 774 -15.80 8.44 3.62
N ASP A 775 -15.84 8.80 4.90
CA ASP A 775 -16.42 7.95 5.95
C ASP A 775 -17.86 8.39 6.22
N VAL A 776 -18.79 7.43 6.31
CA VAL A 776 -20.22 7.74 6.45
C VAL A 776 -20.73 7.34 7.83
N TYR A 777 -21.43 8.28 8.47
CA TYR A 777 -22.20 8.05 9.68
C TYR A 777 -23.66 8.35 9.39
N MET A 778 -24.57 7.49 9.85
CA MET A 778 -26.02 7.73 9.74
C MET A 778 -26.66 7.62 11.13
N ASN A 779 -27.20 8.74 11.62
CA ASN A 779 -27.73 8.87 12.99
C ASN A 779 -26.76 8.29 14.05
N GLY A 780 -25.48 8.66 13.96
CA GLY A 780 -24.43 8.25 14.88
C GLY A 780 -23.87 6.84 14.70
N LYS A 781 -24.45 6.04 13.80
CA LYS A 781 -23.90 4.73 13.43
C LYS A 781 -22.91 4.89 12.28
N TYR A 782 -21.65 4.52 12.49
CA TYR A 782 -20.67 4.39 11.42
C TYR A 782 -21.07 3.28 10.44
N LEU A 783 -20.99 3.56 9.14
CA LEU A 783 -21.37 2.65 8.05
C LEU A 783 -20.15 2.15 7.24
N GLY A 784 -18.93 2.60 7.56
CA GLY A 784 -17.72 2.28 6.80
C GLY A 784 -17.31 3.40 5.82
N ASN A 785 -16.28 3.08 5.04
CA ASN A 785 -15.80 3.89 3.93
C ASN A 785 -16.83 3.91 2.80
N TYR A 786 -16.99 5.02 2.09
CA TYR A 786 -17.78 5.11 0.87
C TYR A 786 -17.03 5.99 -0.14
N GLN A 787 -17.47 5.96 -1.39
CA GLN A 787 -17.02 6.90 -2.42
C GLN A 787 -18.16 7.86 -2.75
N LEU A 788 -17.95 9.15 -2.50
CA LEU A 788 -18.86 10.21 -2.91
C LEU A 788 -18.58 10.54 -4.38
N THR A 789 -19.60 10.50 -5.23
CA THR A 789 -19.43 10.77 -6.66
C THR A 789 -20.53 11.68 -7.19
N GLU A 790 -20.23 12.29 -8.33
CA GLU A 790 -21.25 12.84 -9.21
C GLU A 790 -22.22 11.75 -9.70
N LYS A 791 -23.38 12.16 -10.21
CA LYS A 791 -24.35 11.25 -10.84
C LYS A 791 -24.26 11.41 -12.35
N VAL A 792 -24.22 10.29 -13.09
CA VAL A 792 -24.40 10.30 -14.54
C VAL A 792 -25.83 10.73 -14.88
N GLN A 793 -25.95 11.97 -15.37
CA GLN A 793 -27.21 12.59 -15.78
C GLN A 793 -26.92 13.84 -16.62
N VAL A 794 -27.90 14.32 -17.38
CA VAL A 794 -27.81 15.58 -18.11
C VAL A 794 -27.77 16.77 -17.13
N GLY A 795 -26.98 17.79 -17.46
CA GLY A 795 -26.95 19.09 -16.78
C GLY A 795 -25.55 19.71 -16.68
N ASP A 796 -25.50 20.97 -16.21
CA ASP A 796 -24.23 21.70 -16.00
C ASP A 796 -23.26 20.95 -15.07
N ASN A 797 -21.98 20.87 -15.43
CA ASN A 797 -20.92 20.11 -14.76
C ASN A 797 -21.28 18.62 -14.61
N ARG A 798 -22.15 18.10 -15.47
CA ARG A 798 -22.47 16.67 -15.60
C ARG A 798 -22.33 16.33 -17.09
N VAL A 799 -23.27 15.59 -17.66
CA VAL A 799 -23.30 15.38 -19.11
C VAL A 799 -23.92 16.62 -19.76
N GLU A 800 -23.07 17.50 -20.30
CA GLU A 800 -23.47 18.78 -20.90
C GLU A 800 -23.93 18.61 -22.35
N VAL A 801 -25.07 17.96 -22.54
CA VAL A 801 -25.82 17.93 -23.81
C VAL A 801 -27.06 18.81 -23.72
N THR A 802 -27.65 19.15 -24.87
CA THR A 802 -28.92 19.89 -24.94
C THR A 802 -30.02 19.21 -24.11
N ASP A 803 -30.54 19.87 -23.07
CA ASP A 803 -31.60 19.28 -22.23
C ASP A 803 -32.99 19.45 -22.87
N ILE A 804 -33.42 18.42 -23.62
CA ILE A 804 -34.74 18.40 -24.26
C ILE A 804 -35.87 18.41 -23.21
N ASP A 805 -35.67 17.76 -22.06
CA ASP A 805 -36.71 17.70 -21.03
C ASP A 805 -36.95 19.07 -20.42
N GLU A 806 -35.89 19.82 -20.11
CA GLU A 806 -35.97 21.21 -19.66
C GLU A 806 -36.63 22.10 -20.72
N ILE A 807 -36.25 22.00 -22.00
CA ILE A 807 -36.86 22.78 -23.09
C ILE A 807 -38.36 22.52 -23.20
N VAL A 808 -38.79 21.26 -23.10
CA VAL A 808 -40.21 20.91 -23.17
C VAL A 808 -40.97 21.38 -21.93
N GLU A 809 -40.36 21.28 -20.74
CA GLU A 809 -40.94 21.82 -19.51
C GLU A 809 -41.15 23.34 -19.58
N ASP A 810 -40.19 24.07 -20.15
CA ASP A 810 -40.22 25.53 -20.26
C ASP A 810 -41.16 26.03 -21.38
N THR A 811 -41.17 25.36 -22.53
CA THR A 811 -41.87 25.85 -23.74
C THR A 811 -43.19 25.13 -24.03
N GLY A 812 -43.38 23.93 -23.47
CA GLY A 812 -44.52 23.05 -23.76
C GLY A 812 -44.45 22.34 -25.13
N ALA A 813 -43.31 22.41 -25.83
CA ALA A 813 -43.12 21.79 -27.14
C ALA A 813 -41.69 21.23 -27.30
N LEU A 814 -41.51 20.24 -28.19
CA LEU A 814 -40.18 19.76 -28.58
C LEU A 814 -39.40 20.87 -29.32
N PRO A 815 -38.06 20.90 -29.21
CA PRO A 815 -37.23 21.78 -30.04
C PRO A 815 -37.36 21.42 -31.53
N GLU A 816 -37.12 22.40 -32.40
CA GLU A 816 -37.16 22.19 -33.86
C GLU A 816 -36.08 21.21 -34.34
N ASN A 817 -34.90 21.23 -33.69
CA ASN A 817 -33.81 20.30 -33.94
C ASN A 817 -33.73 19.29 -32.78
N ILE A 818 -34.04 18.03 -33.06
CA ILE A 818 -33.97 16.91 -32.12
C ILE A 818 -32.78 15.99 -32.42
N THR A 819 -31.78 16.44 -33.17
CA THR A 819 -30.64 15.59 -33.55
C THR A 819 -29.68 15.31 -32.39
N GLY A 820 -29.93 15.86 -31.19
CA GLY A 820 -29.08 15.68 -30.02
C GLY A 820 -29.83 15.96 -28.72
N GLY A 821 -29.11 15.97 -27.61
CA GLY A 821 -29.69 16.04 -26.27
C GLY A 821 -29.97 14.68 -25.66
N TYR A 822 -29.18 13.66 -26.02
CA TYR A 822 -29.40 12.29 -25.59
C TYR A 822 -28.31 11.82 -24.65
N LEU A 823 -28.72 11.17 -23.56
CA LEU A 823 -27.89 10.32 -22.71
C LEU A 823 -28.46 8.91 -22.74
N LEU A 824 -27.63 7.95 -23.13
CA LEU A 824 -27.99 6.56 -23.33
C LEU A 824 -27.21 5.66 -22.38
N GLU A 825 -27.86 4.62 -21.89
CA GLU A 825 -27.22 3.52 -21.16
C GLU A 825 -27.54 2.21 -21.89
N MET A 826 -26.51 1.56 -22.41
CA MET A 826 -26.62 0.18 -22.87
C MET A 826 -26.54 -0.73 -21.64
N ASP A 827 -27.66 -1.38 -21.34
CA ASP A 827 -27.80 -2.34 -20.25
C ASP A 827 -28.72 -3.48 -20.67
N PHE A 828 -28.33 -4.72 -20.39
CA PHE A 828 -29.14 -5.89 -20.71
C PHE A 828 -30.53 -5.91 -20.05
N ARG A 829 -30.73 -5.13 -19.00
CA ARG A 829 -32.00 -4.94 -18.28
C ARG A 829 -32.85 -3.80 -18.84
N ALA A 830 -32.34 -2.98 -19.76
CA ALA A 830 -33.04 -1.81 -20.29
C ALA A 830 -34.41 -2.10 -20.90
N ARG A 831 -34.71 -3.35 -21.30
CA ARG A 831 -36.06 -3.76 -21.74
C ARG A 831 -37.16 -3.57 -20.70
N ASN A 832 -36.79 -3.42 -19.43
CA ASN A 832 -37.73 -3.19 -18.33
C ASN A 832 -37.97 -1.71 -18.06
N GLU A 833 -37.21 -0.82 -18.69
CA GLU A 833 -37.28 0.62 -18.48
C GLU A 833 -38.36 1.26 -19.34
N ALA A 834 -38.86 2.42 -18.90
CA ALA A 834 -39.95 3.11 -19.59
C ALA A 834 -39.55 3.58 -21.00
N TYR A 835 -38.35 4.16 -21.11
CA TYR A 835 -37.81 4.75 -22.34
C TYR A 835 -36.62 3.93 -22.81
N HIS A 836 -36.88 2.96 -23.68
CA HIS A 836 -35.84 2.09 -24.21
C HIS A 836 -36.11 1.71 -25.66
N PHE A 837 -35.07 1.25 -26.34
CA PHE A 837 -35.20 0.59 -27.63
C PHE A 837 -34.26 -0.62 -27.73
N SER A 838 -34.60 -1.54 -28.63
CA SER A 838 -33.70 -2.62 -29.00
C SER A 838 -33.18 -2.42 -30.40
N THR A 839 -31.88 -2.59 -30.59
CA THR A 839 -31.28 -2.46 -31.92
C THR A 839 -31.49 -3.73 -32.76
N PRO A 840 -31.34 -3.66 -34.09
CA PRO A 840 -31.39 -4.84 -34.96
C PRO A 840 -30.36 -5.93 -34.62
N LYS A 841 -29.32 -5.59 -33.84
CA LYS A 841 -28.26 -6.50 -33.37
C LYS A 841 -28.47 -6.96 -31.91
N PHE A 842 -29.70 -6.82 -31.40
CA PHE A 842 -30.15 -7.30 -30.09
C PHE A 842 -29.57 -6.57 -28.86
N TYR A 843 -28.99 -5.38 -29.01
CA TYR A 843 -28.68 -4.53 -27.85
C TYR A 843 -29.92 -3.89 -27.26
N HIS A 844 -29.85 -3.56 -25.98
CA HIS A 844 -30.89 -2.84 -25.26
C HIS A 844 -30.29 -1.54 -24.74
N LEU A 845 -30.88 -0.42 -25.16
CA LEU A 845 -30.46 0.89 -24.72
C LEU A 845 -31.63 1.55 -24.01
N GLU A 846 -31.38 1.98 -22.78
CA GLU A 846 -32.22 2.92 -22.05
C GLU A 846 -31.87 4.34 -22.51
N VAL A 847 -32.87 5.16 -22.74
CA VAL A 847 -32.73 6.59 -22.96
C VAL A 847 -32.90 7.26 -21.59
N LYS A 848 -31.77 7.54 -20.91
CA LYS A 848 -31.75 8.22 -19.60
C LYS A 848 -32.23 9.66 -19.71
N SER A 849 -31.99 10.29 -20.86
CA SER A 849 -32.52 11.59 -21.23
C SER A 849 -32.58 11.72 -22.75
N PRO A 850 -33.64 12.31 -23.34
CA PRO A 850 -34.86 12.72 -22.65
C PRO A 850 -35.74 11.52 -22.26
N GLU A 851 -36.43 11.62 -21.13
CA GLU A 851 -37.40 10.63 -20.64
C GLU A 851 -38.73 10.72 -21.43
N ARG A 852 -38.68 10.48 -22.75
CA ARG A 852 -39.81 10.71 -23.69
C ARG A 852 -39.90 9.71 -24.84
N ASP A 853 -41.14 9.35 -25.18
CA ASP A 853 -41.50 8.56 -26.36
C ASP A 853 -41.66 9.40 -27.64
N GLY A 854 -41.90 8.71 -28.77
CA GLY A 854 -42.28 9.34 -30.03
C GLY A 854 -41.08 9.83 -30.82
N ALA A 855 -41.11 11.07 -31.32
CA ALA A 855 -40.13 11.57 -32.28
C ALA A 855 -38.68 11.53 -31.76
N THR A 856 -38.46 11.75 -30.45
CA THR A 856 -37.12 11.68 -29.83
C THR A 856 -36.59 10.26 -29.82
N LEU A 857 -37.41 9.28 -29.40
CA LEU A 857 -37.07 7.86 -29.36
C LEU A 857 -36.91 7.26 -30.77
N ASP A 858 -37.79 7.65 -31.71
CA ASP A 858 -37.71 7.25 -33.12
C ASP A 858 -36.40 7.74 -33.77
N TYR A 859 -36.00 8.99 -33.49
CA TYR A 859 -34.75 9.54 -34.03
C TYR A 859 -33.53 8.76 -33.52
N ILE A 860 -33.36 8.64 -32.20
CA ILE A 860 -32.13 8.06 -31.65
C ILE A 860 -32.03 6.56 -31.92
N SER A 861 -33.15 5.84 -31.90
CA SER A 861 -33.18 4.42 -32.28
C SER A 861 -32.80 4.22 -33.76
N GLN A 862 -33.25 5.11 -34.65
CA GLN A 862 -32.86 5.07 -36.06
C GLN A 862 -31.38 5.44 -36.26
N TYR A 863 -30.87 6.44 -35.54
CA TYR A 863 -29.47 6.86 -35.60
C TYR A 863 -28.53 5.71 -35.21
N VAL A 864 -28.77 5.09 -34.05
CA VAL A 864 -27.98 3.93 -33.58
C VAL A 864 -28.13 2.74 -34.53
N SER A 865 -29.32 2.50 -35.08
CA SER A 865 -29.52 1.45 -36.08
C SER A 865 -28.74 1.71 -37.38
N ASP A 866 -28.67 2.95 -37.85
CA ASP A 866 -27.90 3.33 -39.04
C ASP A 866 -26.39 3.17 -38.83
N PHE A 867 -25.90 3.55 -37.65
CA PHE A 867 -24.55 3.31 -37.18
C PHE A 867 -24.22 1.80 -37.17
N GLU A 868 -25.05 0.98 -36.52
CA GLU A 868 -24.83 -0.47 -36.50
C GLU A 868 -24.86 -1.09 -37.90
N ASN A 869 -25.75 -0.62 -38.78
CA ASN A 869 -25.79 -1.12 -40.15
C ASN A 869 -24.47 -0.82 -40.89
N ALA A 870 -23.83 0.32 -40.60
CA ALA A 870 -22.52 0.66 -41.15
C ALA A 870 -21.41 -0.19 -40.51
N LEU A 871 -21.33 -0.22 -39.17
CA LEU A 871 -20.32 -0.97 -38.41
C LEU A 871 -20.29 -2.47 -38.75
N TYR A 872 -21.44 -3.06 -39.05
CA TYR A 872 -21.56 -4.50 -39.35
C TYR A 872 -21.43 -4.83 -40.83
N SER A 873 -21.33 -3.82 -41.70
CA SER A 873 -21.06 -4.02 -43.11
C SER A 873 -19.58 -4.36 -43.33
N ALA A 874 -19.28 -5.10 -44.40
CA ALA A 874 -17.91 -5.53 -44.69
C ALA A 874 -16.98 -4.38 -45.14
N ASP A 875 -17.55 -3.30 -45.68
CA ASP A 875 -16.83 -2.10 -46.13
C ASP A 875 -17.02 -0.90 -45.19
N GLY A 876 -17.77 -1.07 -44.09
CA GLY A 876 -18.05 -0.05 -43.09
C GLY A 876 -19.11 0.99 -43.52
N TYR A 877 -19.78 0.83 -44.66
CA TYR A 877 -20.83 1.73 -45.15
C TYR A 877 -22.23 1.11 -45.03
N ASN A 878 -23.19 1.90 -44.54
CA ASN A 878 -24.60 1.49 -44.58
C ASN A 878 -25.25 1.76 -45.95
N ASP A 879 -26.52 1.36 -46.09
CA ASP A 879 -27.33 1.57 -47.32
C ASP A 879 -27.54 3.06 -47.69
N LYS A 880 -27.18 4.00 -46.80
CA LYS A 880 -27.21 5.46 -47.05
C LYS A 880 -25.87 5.99 -47.57
N GLY A 881 -24.84 5.15 -47.64
CA GLY A 881 -23.49 5.52 -48.08
C GLY A 881 -22.72 6.32 -47.04
N VAL A 882 -23.07 6.20 -45.75
CA VAL A 882 -22.36 6.85 -44.64
C VAL A 882 -21.48 5.82 -43.94
N TYR A 883 -20.23 6.20 -43.64
CA TYR A 883 -19.27 5.33 -42.99
C TYR A 883 -19.52 5.25 -41.48
N TYR A 884 -19.19 4.14 -40.82
CA TYR A 884 -19.52 3.96 -39.40
C TYR A 884 -18.88 5.04 -38.50
N ALA A 885 -17.64 5.44 -38.80
CA ALA A 885 -16.92 6.45 -38.03
C ALA A 885 -17.50 7.87 -38.20
N ASP A 886 -18.37 8.11 -39.19
CA ASP A 886 -19.09 9.39 -39.31
C ASP A 886 -20.27 9.51 -38.32
N TYR A 887 -20.65 8.41 -37.66
CA TYR A 887 -21.72 8.40 -36.64
C TYR A 887 -21.20 8.51 -35.20
N ILE A 888 -19.90 8.30 -34.99
CA ILE A 888 -19.32 8.22 -33.65
C ILE A 888 -18.11 9.13 -33.53
N ASP A 889 -17.80 9.56 -32.31
CA ASP A 889 -16.48 10.08 -32.00
C ASP A 889 -15.53 8.88 -31.80
N LEU A 890 -14.70 8.58 -32.81
CA LEU A 890 -13.87 7.37 -32.82
C LEU A 890 -12.89 7.35 -31.65
N ASP A 891 -12.32 8.49 -31.28
CA ASP A 891 -11.34 8.59 -30.18
C ASP A 891 -11.95 8.24 -28.83
N SER A 892 -13.16 8.72 -28.55
CA SER A 892 -13.91 8.35 -27.34
C SER A 892 -14.23 6.87 -27.34
N PHE A 893 -14.66 6.27 -28.46
CA PHE A 893 -14.98 4.84 -28.52
C PHE A 893 -13.75 3.94 -28.36
N VAL A 894 -12.62 4.30 -28.98
CA VAL A 894 -11.35 3.57 -28.84
C VAL A 894 -10.82 3.68 -27.42
N THR A 895 -10.81 4.89 -26.84
CA THR A 895 -10.40 5.11 -25.46
C THR A 895 -11.32 4.37 -24.49
N TYR A 896 -12.64 4.46 -24.69
CA TYR A 896 -13.65 3.76 -23.90
C TYR A 896 -13.40 2.25 -23.91
N TYR A 897 -13.27 1.68 -25.10
CA TYR A 897 -12.95 0.27 -25.32
C TYR A 897 -11.65 -0.14 -24.63
N PHE A 898 -10.58 0.65 -24.80
CA PHE A 898 -9.25 0.28 -24.30
C PHE A 898 -9.26 0.02 -22.80
N PHE A 899 -9.81 0.92 -21.97
CA PHE A 899 -9.82 0.68 -20.53
C PHE A 899 -10.72 -0.50 -20.15
N GLN A 900 -11.86 -0.69 -20.82
CA GLN A 900 -12.75 -1.83 -20.58
C GLN A 900 -12.07 -3.17 -20.92
N GLU A 901 -11.29 -3.19 -22.00
CA GLU A 901 -10.45 -4.30 -22.42
C GLU A 901 -9.27 -4.51 -21.48
N PHE A 902 -8.61 -3.44 -21.05
CA PHE A 902 -7.47 -3.48 -20.12
C PHE A 902 -7.90 -4.12 -18.80
N ILE A 903 -8.92 -3.56 -18.14
CA ILE A 903 -9.42 -4.06 -16.85
C ILE A 903 -10.20 -5.37 -16.95
N LYS A 904 -10.44 -5.85 -18.18
CA LYS A 904 -11.27 -7.01 -18.49
C LYS A 904 -12.63 -6.93 -17.81
N ASN A 905 -13.36 -5.86 -18.11
CA ASN A 905 -14.66 -5.64 -17.48
C ASN A 905 -15.68 -6.67 -17.94
N TRP A 906 -16.17 -7.48 -17.00
CA TRP A 906 -17.19 -8.49 -17.28
C TRP A 906 -18.50 -7.85 -17.73
N ASP A 907 -18.93 -6.76 -17.09
CA ASP A 907 -20.19 -6.11 -17.43
C ASP A 907 -20.15 -5.48 -18.82
N CYS A 908 -19.04 -4.85 -19.19
CA CYS A 908 -18.92 -4.26 -20.52
C CYS A 908 -18.67 -5.31 -21.62
N MET A 909 -17.76 -6.26 -21.39
CA MET A 909 -17.27 -7.19 -22.42
C MET A 909 -18.12 -8.45 -22.56
N TYR A 910 -18.91 -8.82 -21.56
CA TYR A 910 -19.76 -10.01 -21.56
C TYR A 910 -21.24 -9.69 -21.42
N SER A 911 -21.61 -8.92 -20.39
CA SER A 911 -23.02 -8.70 -20.01
C SER A 911 -23.69 -7.52 -20.74
N TYR A 912 -22.91 -6.65 -21.41
CA TYR A 912 -23.32 -5.39 -22.04
C TYR A 912 -24.17 -4.50 -21.10
N GLY A 913 -23.69 -4.37 -19.86
CA GLY A 913 -24.25 -3.56 -18.78
C GLY A 913 -23.43 -2.31 -18.46
N SER A 914 -24.09 -1.27 -17.93
CA SER A 914 -23.45 -0.04 -17.42
C SER A 914 -22.58 0.72 -18.44
N ILE A 915 -22.92 0.66 -19.74
CA ILE A 915 -22.16 1.36 -20.80
C ILE A 915 -22.90 2.63 -21.22
N TYR A 916 -22.29 3.80 -21.02
CA TYR A 916 -22.93 5.07 -21.34
C TYR A 916 -22.44 5.68 -22.65
N PHE A 917 -23.38 6.35 -23.32
CA PHE A 917 -23.10 7.16 -24.50
C PHE A 917 -23.90 8.46 -24.41
N HIS A 918 -23.39 9.51 -25.02
CA HIS A 918 -24.12 10.76 -25.14
C HIS A 918 -24.03 11.33 -26.55
N LYS A 919 -25.01 12.16 -26.91
CA LYS A 919 -25.09 12.76 -28.24
C LYS A 919 -25.69 14.16 -28.15
N ASP A 920 -24.92 15.18 -28.51
CA ASP A 920 -25.42 16.55 -28.65
C ASP A 920 -25.84 16.89 -30.08
N VAL A 921 -26.49 18.04 -30.23
CA VAL A 921 -27.15 18.50 -31.45
C VAL A 921 -26.15 18.56 -32.60
N ASP A 922 -26.50 17.88 -33.70
CA ASP A 922 -25.69 17.77 -34.92
C ASP A 922 -24.29 17.14 -34.74
N GLY A 923 -23.91 16.72 -33.53
CA GLY A 923 -22.66 16.02 -33.23
C GLY A 923 -22.72 14.51 -33.45
N PRO A 924 -21.59 13.80 -33.29
CA PRO A 924 -21.57 12.33 -33.29
C PRO A 924 -22.08 11.76 -31.96
N LEU A 925 -22.29 10.44 -31.91
CA LEU A 925 -22.42 9.71 -30.66
C LEU A 925 -21.04 9.57 -30.00
N VAL A 926 -20.92 9.89 -28.72
CA VAL A 926 -19.68 9.88 -27.96
C VAL A 926 -19.78 8.81 -26.87
N ALA A 927 -18.73 8.02 -26.66
CA ALA A 927 -18.68 7.03 -25.59
C ALA A 927 -18.29 7.67 -24.26
N GLY A 928 -19.04 7.34 -23.22
CA GLY A 928 -18.86 7.89 -21.88
C GLY A 928 -20.13 8.58 -21.34
N PRO A 929 -20.14 8.89 -20.03
CA PRO A 929 -19.01 8.71 -19.11
C PRO A 929 -18.82 7.27 -18.61
N TYR A 930 -17.69 6.98 -17.97
CA TYR A 930 -17.44 5.69 -17.34
C TYR A 930 -18.31 5.45 -16.10
N TRP A 931 -18.78 4.21 -15.89
CA TRP A 931 -19.60 3.83 -14.74
C TRP A 931 -19.44 2.33 -14.41
N ASP A 932 -19.40 1.97 -13.12
CA ASP A 932 -19.51 0.60 -12.58
C ASP A 932 -18.35 -0.38 -12.93
N PHE A 933 -17.31 -0.40 -12.09
CA PHE A 933 -16.06 -1.17 -12.32
C PHE A 933 -15.68 -2.14 -11.20
N ASP A 934 -16.60 -2.52 -10.33
CA ASP A 934 -16.34 -3.49 -9.27
C ASP A 934 -16.16 -4.93 -9.81
N TRP A 935 -16.68 -5.24 -11.01
CA TRP A 935 -16.56 -6.55 -11.70
C TRP A 935 -15.38 -6.61 -12.70
N THR A 936 -14.18 -6.22 -12.24
CA THR A 936 -12.99 -6.05 -13.09
C THR A 936 -11.70 -6.51 -12.40
N MET A 937 -10.59 -6.60 -13.14
CA MET A 937 -9.23 -6.81 -12.61
C MET A 937 -9.14 -7.99 -11.64
N ASP A 938 -9.49 -9.19 -12.13
CA ASP A 938 -9.42 -10.44 -11.37
C ASP A 938 -10.23 -10.42 -10.04
N ALA A 939 -11.31 -9.64 -10.01
CA ALA A 939 -12.26 -9.68 -8.91
C ALA A 939 -12.84 -11.10 -8.75
N LYS A 940 -12.59 -11.74 -7.60
CA LYS A 940 -12.88 -13.17 -7.37
C LYS A 940 -14.37 -13.55 -7.40
N HIS A 941 -15.26 -12.57 -7.32
CA HIS A 941 -16.69 -12.78 -7.45
C HIS A 941 -17.17 -12.78 -8.92
N VAL A 942 -16.31 -12.39 -9.87
CA VAL A 942 -16.58 -12.46 -11.30
C VAL A 942 -16.55 -13.93 -11.75
N PRO A 943 -17.55 -14.40 -12.52
CA PRO A 943 -17.57 -15.76 -13.04
C PRO A 943 -16.42 -16.02 -14.02
N ASP A 944 -15.70 -17.13 -13.83
CA ASP A 944 -14.63 -17.54 -14.73
C ASP A 944 -15.17 -18.15 -16.04
N TYR A 945 -15.44 -17.31 -17.03
CA TYR A 945 -15.83 -17.75 -18.37
C TYR A 945 -14.60 -18.11 -19.21
N ASN A 946 -14.28 -19.41 -19.28
CA ASN A 946 -13.18 -19.97 -20.06
C ASN A 946 -11.78 -19.39 -19.72
N GLY A 947 -11.55 -18.91 -18.49
CA GLY A 947 -10.27 -18.31 -18.09
C GLY A 947 -10.08 -16.87 -18.55
N LEU A 948 -11.04 -16.28 -19.28
CA LEU A 948 -10.80 -15.06 -20.06
C LEU A 948 -10.75 -13.78 -19.21
N PHE A 949 -11.47 -13.74 -18.10
CA PHE A 949 -11.61 -12.55 -17.23
C PHE A 949 -10.58 -12.51 -16.09
N HIS A 950 -9.95 -13.64 -15.78
CA HIS A 950 -8.94 -13.76 -14.71
C HIS A 950 -7.50 -13.89 -15.23
N THR A 951 -7.31 -13.96 -16.55
CA THR A 951 -5.98 -13.95 -17.18
C THR A 951 -5.56 -12.52 -17.55
N THR A 952 -4.27 -12.21 -17.52
CA THR A 952 -3.72 -10.92 -17.99
C THR A 952 -3.57 -10.86 -19.51
N GLU A 953 -3.71 -11.99 -20.20
CA GLU A 953 -3.40 -12.11 -21.63
C GLU A 953 -4.65 -12.15 -22.53
N GLY A 954 -4.46 -11.87 -23.82
CA GLY A 954 -5.47 -11.99 -24.86
C GLY A 954 -6.40 -10.78 -24.97
N TRP A 955 -6.82 -10.50 -26.21
CA TRP A 955 -7.82 -9.48 -26.52
C TRP A 955 -9.23 -10.07 -26.37
N LEU A 956 -10.00 -9.63 -25.37
CA LEU A 956 -11.41 -10.03 -25.20
C LEU A 956 -12.24 -9.65 -26.41
N GLY A 957 -11.97 -8.47 -26.98
CA GLY A 957 -12.52 -8.00 -28.24
C GLY A 957 -12.30 -8.94 -29.43
N GLN A 958 -11.41 -9.92 -29.33
CA GLN A 958 -11.18 -10.94 -30.35
C GLN A 958 -11.72 -12.34 -29.98
N ILE A 959 -11.83 -12.71 -28.68
CA ILE A 959 -11.87 -14.14 -28.25
C ILE A 959 -13.23 -14.69 -27.74
N VAL A 960 -14.07 -13.95 -27.02
CA VAL A 960 -15.24 -14.50 -26.26
C VAL A 960 -16.36 -15.18 -27.10
N ASP A 961 -16.50 -16.50 -27.20
CA ASP A 961 -17.58 -17.15 -27.99
C ASP A 961 -18.83 -17.50 -27.13
N ARG A 962 -19.98 -16.87 -27.39
CA ARG A 962 -21.31 -17.30 -26.91
C ARG A 962 -21.91 -18.35 -27.87
N SER A 963 -21.72 -19.62 -27.55
CA SER A 963 -22.21 -20.75 -28.34
C SER A 963 -23.74 -20.93 -28.37
N GLU A 964 -24.53 -20.09 -27.69
CA GLU A 964 -26.00 -20.21 -27.75
C GLU A 964 -26.74 -19.00 -28.32
N HIS A 965 -26.14 -17.81 -28.46
CA HIS A 965 -26.75 -16.67 -29.17
C HIS A 965 -25.66 -15.69 -29.65
N THR A 966 -25.12 -15.96 -30.85
CA THR A 966 -24.36 -15.06 -31.76
C THR A 966 -23.16 -14.27 -31.20
N SER A 967 -22.05 -14.94 -30.94
CA SER A 967 -20.72 -14.34 -30.67
C SER A 967 -20.18 -13.37 -31.72
N ASN A 968 -20.70 -13.41 -32.95
CA ASN A 968 -20.27 -12.55 -34.06
C ASN A 968 -20.89 -11.14 -34.04
N GLU A 969 -21.67 -10.77 -33.02
CA GLU A 969 -22.49 -9.55 -33.03
C GLU A 969 -22.17 -8.55 -31.90
N MET A 970 -20.95 -8.54 -31.37
CA MET A 970 -20.53 -7.50 -30.39
C MET A 970 -19.97 -6.22 -31.07
N TRP A 971 -20.31 -4.99 -30.62
CA TRP A 971 -19.80 -3.72 -31.18
C TRP A 971 -18.26 -3.70 -31.18
N TRP A 972 -17.66 -3.96 -30.02
CA TRP A 972 -16.21 -4.06 -29.83
C TRP A 972 -15.55 -5.00 -30.83
N ARG A 973 -16.17 -6.16 -31.11
CA ARG A 973 -15.64 -7.10 -32.10
C ARG A 973 -15.80 -6.65 -33.54
N GLN A 974 -16.87 -5.89 -33.84
CA GLN A 974 -17.02 -5.36 -35.18
C GLN A 974 -15.99 -4.27 -35.44
N PHE A 975 -15.67 -3.45 -34.45
CA PHE A 975 -14.61 -2.45 -34.56
C PHE A 975 -13.26 -3.07 -34.94
N TRP A 976 -12.88 -4.21 -34.34
CA TRP A 976 -11.68 -4.96 -34.73
C TRP A 976 -11.63 -5.45 -36.19
N LYS A 977 -12.74 -5.41 -36.93
CA LYS A 977 -12.77 -5.75 -38.36
C LYS A 977 -12.50 -4.54 -39.27
N HIS A 978 -12.43 -3.34 -38.71
CA HIS A 978 -12.14 -2.11 -39.44
C HIS A 978 -10.72 -1.65 -39.16
N GLU A 979 -9.97 -1.43 -40.23
CA GLU A 979 -8.54 -1.11 -40.20
C GLU A 979 -8.25 0.18 -39.41
N ASP A 980 -9.10 1.19 -39.57
CA ASP A 980 -8.99 2.50 -38.92
C ASP A 980 -9.13 2.42 -37.39
N PHE A 981 -9.94 1.49 -36.87
CA PHE A 981 -10.03 1.25 -35.43
C PHE A 981 -8.72 0.67 -34.87
N VAL A 982 -8.14 -0.33 -35.54
CA VAL A 982 -6.87 -0.97 -35.10
C VAL A 982 -5.72 0.03 -35.17
N ILE A 983 -5.69 0.86 -36.22
CA ILE A 983 -4.75 1.98 -36.34
C ILE A 983 -4.94 2.95 -35.18
N ARG A 984 -6.17 3.43 -34.94
CA ARG A 984 -6.41 4.46 -33.93
C ARG A 984 -6.17 3.96 -32.50
N LEU A 985 -6.45 2.68 -32.22
CA LEU A 985 -6.08 2.03 -30.97
C LEU A 985 -4.57 2.06 -30.72
N THR A 986 -3.79 1.75 -31.76
CA THR A 986 -2.32 1.75 -31.69
C THR A 986 -1.78 3.16 -31.47
N GLU A 987 -2.31 4.14 -32.21
CA GLU A 987 -1.92 5.55 -32.07
C GLU A 987 -2.25 6.11 -30.69
N LEU A 988 -3.48 5.92 -30.19
CA LEU A 988 -3.87 6.39 -28.86
C LEU A 988 -3.08 5.70 -27.73
N TYR A 989 -2.72 4.44 -27.93
CA TYR A 989 -1.84 3.72 -27.00
C TYR A 989 -0.48 4.42 -26.85
N GLU A 990 0.15 4.77 -27.97
CA GLU A 990 1.44 5.48 -27.97
C GLU A 990 1.34 6.94 -27.54
N GLU A 991 0.24 7.62 -27.89
CA GLU A 991 0.04 9.02 -27.57
C GLU A 991 -0.13 9.24 -26.07
N LYS A 992 -0.85 8.34 -25.38
CA LYS A 992 -1.22 8.52 -23.96
C LYS A 992 -1.61 7.25 -23.21
N LEU A 993 -2.35 6.31 -23.81
CA LEU A 993 -3.02 5.27 -23.02
C LEU A 993 -2.03 4.29 -22.39
N GLY A 994 -0.92 3.98 -23.08
CA GLY A 994 0.16 3.13 -22.57
C GLY A 994 0.83 3.73 -21.33
N ASP A 995 1.13 5.03 -21.36
CA ASP A 995 1.74 5.74 -20.23
C ASP A 995 0.80 5.79 -19.02
N ILE A 996 -0.50 6.03 -19.24
CA ILE A 996 -1.51 6.06 -18.17
C ILE A 996 -1.55 4.72 -17.44
N VAL A 997 -1.71 3.60 -18.17
CA VAL A 997 -1.82 2.28 -17.52
C VAL A 997 -0.49 1.75 -16.97
N ALA A 998 0.64 2.26 -17.48
CA ALA A 998 1.96 1.97 -16.91
C ALA A 998 2.11 2.57 -15.50
N GLY A 999 1.48 3.71 -15.22
CA GLY A 999 1.52 4.40 -13.92
C GLY A 999 0.49 3.92 -12.88
N TRP A 1000 -0.38 2.99 -13.24
CA TRP A 1000 -1.42 2.49 -12.34
C TRP A 1000 -0.91 1.85 -11.03
N PRO A 1001 0.23 1.14 -10.99
CA PRO A 1001 0.77 0.63 -9.73
C PRO A 1001 1.04 1.75 -8.71
N GLU A 1002 1.57 2.89 -9.15
CA GLU A 1002 1.77 4.08 -8.32
C GLU A 1002 0.45 4.70 -7.87
N ASP A 1003 -0.53 4.83 -8.78
CA ASP A 1003 -1.85 5.38 -8.44
C ASP A 1003 -2.59 4.51 -7.42
N ILE A 1004 -2.56 3.18 -7.60
CA ILE A 1004 -3.16 2.22 -6.67
C ILE A 1004 -2.51 2.35 -5.29
N ALA A 1005 -1.18 2.49 -5.23
CA ALA A 1005 -0.48 2.69 -3.97
C ALA A 1005 -0.90 4.01 -3.28
N ALA A 1006 -1.02 5.09 -4.05
CA ALA A 1006 -1.48 6.39 -3.54
C ALA A 1006 -2.92 6.33 -3.01
N TYR A 1007 -3.83 5.67 -3.72
CA TYR A 1007 -5.23 5.50 -3.28
C TYR A 1007 -5.32 4.61 -2.03
N ASN A 1008 -4.51 3.56 -1.91
CA ASN A 1008 -4.42 2.72 -0.71
C ASN A 1008 -3.89 3.53 0.50
N GLU A 1009 -2.88 4.38 0.29
CA GLU A 1009 -2.36 5.27 1.33
C GLU A 1009 -3.43 6.28 1.79
N GLU A 1010 -4.17 6.88 0.85
CA GLU A 1010 -5.27 7.79 1.16
C GLU A 1010 -6.38 7.11 1.98
N LEU A 1011 -6.77 5.88 1.62
CA LEU A 1011 -7.76 5.10 2.36
C LEU A 1011 -7.30 4.79 3.79
N GLY A 1012 -6.02 4.45 3.99
CA GLY A 1012 -5.38 4.28 5.29
C GLY A 1012 -6.22 3.51 6.31
N VAL A 1013 -6.41 4.09 7.51
CA VAL A 1013 -7.16 3.47 8.60
C VAL A 1013 -8.66 3.28 8.26
N SER A 1014 -9.24 4.09 7.36
CA SER A 1014 -10.64 3.94 6.95
C SER A 1014 -10.89 2.58 6.29
N ALA A 1015 -9.97 2.12 5.43
CA ALA A 1015 -10.06 0.78 4.86
C ALA A 1015 -10.04 -0.31 5.93
N THR A 1016 -9.17 -0.21 6.95
CA THR A 1016 -9.13 -1.17 8.06
C THR A 1016 -10.44 -1.17 8.87
N MET A 1017 -10.98 0.01 9.18
CA MET A 1017 -12.28 0.11 9.88
C MET A 1017 -13.41 -0.52 9.05
N ASN A 1018 -13.37 -0.33 7.72
CA ASN A 1018 -14.32 -0.93 6.80
C ASN A 1018 -14.19 -2.47 6.75
N ASP A 1019 -12.97 -3.00 6.65
CA ASP A 1019 -12.65 -4.44 6.61
C ASP A 1019 -13.01 -5.16 7.93
N ILE A 1020 -12.90 -4.47 9.07
CA ILE A 1020 -13.36 -4.98 10.36
C ILE A 1020 -14.88 -5.18 10.37
N MET A 1021 -15.61 -4.23 9.79
CA MET A 1021 -17.07 -4.18 9.83
C MET A 1021 -17.76 -5.11 8.86
N TRP A 1022 -17.23 -5.22 7.65
CA TRP A 1022 -17.89 -5.87 6.53
C TRP A 1022 -17.14 -7.16 6.15
N PRO A 1023 -17.84 -8.31 6.06
CA PRO A 1023 -17.24 -9.58 5.69
C PRO A 1023 -16.98 -9.60 4.19
N TYR A 1024 -15.72 -9.76 3.81
CA TYR A 1024 -15.28 -9.90 2.43
C TYR A 1024 -14.55 -11.22 2.22
N ASN A 1025 -14.55 -11.71 0.98
CA ASN A 1025 -13.85 -12.94 0.59
C ASN A 1025 -12.32 -12.78 0.64
N LEU A 1026 -11.83 -11.55 0.48
CA LEU A 1026 -10.43 -11.17 0.57
C LEU A 1026 -10.32 -9.94 1.45
N SER A 1027 -9.27 -9.88 2.27
CA SER A 1027 -8.93 -8.65 3.00
C SER A 1027 -8.67 -7.51 2.02
N HIS A 1028 -8.78 -6.27 2.51
CA HIS A 1028 -8.49 -5.10 1.70
C HIS A 1028 -7.09 -5.17 1.06
N GLN A 1029 -6.05 -5.50 1.84
CA GLN A 1029 -4.66 -5.54 1.34
C GLN A 1029 -4.43 -6.65 0.32
N ASP A 1030 -5.03 -7.83 0.51
CA ASP A 1030 -4.91 -8.92 -0.46
C ASP A 1030 -5.57 -8.55 -1.80
N ASN A 1031 -6.72 -7.87 -1.76
CA ASN A 1031 -7.39 -7.42 -2.97
C ASN A 1031 -6.64 -6.26 -3.65
N VAL A 1032 -6.03 -5.34 -2.88
CA VAL A 1032 -5.11 -4.32 -3.41
C VAL A 1032 -3.94 -4.97 -4.14
N GLN A 1033 -3.31 -5.98 -3.55
CA GLN A 1033 -2.21 -6.68 -4.22
C GLN A 1033 -2.67 -7.40 -5.49
N SER A 1034 -3.88 -7.98 -5.47
CA SER A 1034 -4.49 -8.62 -6.64
C SER A 1034 -4.66 -7.65 -7.82
N ILE A 1035 -5.14 -6.42 -7.57
CA ILE A 1035 -5.30 -5.42 -8.63
C ILE A 1035 -3.95 -4.91 -9.15
N VAL A 1036 -2.93 -4.76 -8.28
CA VAL A 1036 -1.57 -4.39 -8.71
C VAL A 1036 -0.99 -5.45 -9.64
N ASN A 1037 -1.05 -6.72 -9.23
CA ASN A 1037 -0.53 -7.83 -10.03
C ASN A 1037 -1.25 -7.93 -11.38
N PHE A 1038 -2.57 -7.77 -11.39
CA PHE A 1038 -3.35 -7.77 -12.61
C PHE A 1038 -2.96 -6.61 -13.53
N ALA A 1039 -2.91 -5.38 -13.01
CA ALA A 1039 -2.58 -4.18 -13.79
C ALA A 1039 -1.18 -4.27 -14.41
N GLN A 1040 -0.18 -4.69 -13.62
CA GLN A 1040 1.20 -4.87 -14.10
C GLN A 1040 1.28 -5.94 -15.19
N GLY A 1041 0.79 -7.15 -14.92
CA GLY A 1041 0.84 -8.23 -15.90
C GLY A 1041 0.01 -7.94 -17.16
N ARG A 1042 -1.07 -7.17 -17.02
CA ARG A 1042 -1.88 -6.73 -18.16
C ARG A 1042 -1.16 -5.68 -19.01
N TYR A 1043 -0.50 -4.71 -18.38
CA TYR A 1043 0.33 -3.74 -19.07
C TYR A 1043 1.46 -4.42 -19.83
N GLU A 1044 2.23 -5.30 -19.18
CA GLU A 1044 3.31 -6.05 -19.82
C GLU A 1044 2.82 -6.85 -21.03
N TRP A 1045 1.65 -7.48 -20.93
CA TRP A 1045 1.07 -8.20 -22.06
C TRP A 1045 0.59 -7.26 -23.17
N ILE A 1046 -0.14 -6.19 -22.85
CA ILE A 1046 -0.68 -5.26 -23.85
C ILE A 1046 0.43 -4.53 -24.59
N ASP A 1047 1.48 -4.08 -23.88
CA ASP A 1047 2.63 -3.40 -24.48
C ASP A 1047 3.26 -4.26 -25.58
N ASN A 1048 3.43 -5.56 -25.31
CA ASN A 1048 3.87 -6.52 -26.33
C ASN A 1048 2.79 -6.77 -27.40
N ALA A 1049 1.53 -6.97 -27.01
CA ALA A 1049 0.46 -7.33 -27.93
C ALA A 1049 0.15 -6.21 -28.96
N VAL A 1050 0.33 -4.94 -28.59
CA VAL A 1050 0.19 -3.81 -29.52
C VAL A 1050 1.29 -3.84 -30.59
N THR A 1051 2.50 -4.33 -30.29
CA THR A 1051 3.56 -4.52 -31.29
C THR A 1051 3.27 -5.64 -32.30
N GLU A 1052 2.33 -6.53 -31.98
CA GLU A 1052 1.88 -7.60 -32.88
C GLU A 1052 0.71 -7.16 -33.78
N LEU A 1053 0.21 -5.93 -33.63
CA LEU A 1053 -0.83 -5.40 -34.51
C LEU A 1053 -0.26 -5.03 -35.88
N PRO A 1054 -0.97 -5.30 -36.99
CA PRO A 1054 -0.49 -5.10 -38.37
C PRO A 1054 -0.55 -3.63 -38.81
N VAL A 1055 -0.01 -2.73 -37.97
CA VAL A 1055 0.02 -1.29 -38.19
C VAL A 1055 1.40 -0.87 -38.71
N VAL A 1056 1.41 -0.03 -39.74
CA VAL A 1056 2.60 0.60 -40.30
C VAL A 1056 2.57 2.08 -39.94
N SER A 1057 3.58 2.53 -39.21
CA SER A 1057 3.69 3.91 -38.73
C SER A 1057 5.00 4.57 -39.18
N PHE A 1058 5.08 5.89 -39.08
CA PHE A 1058 6.15 6.69 -39.65
C PHE A 1058 6.72 7.66 -38.63
N GLN A 1059 8.04 7.70 -38.50
CA GLN A 1059 8.74 8.56 -37.55
C GLN A 1059 9.79 9.43 -38.27
N GLY A 1060 9.90 10.70 -37.86
CA GLY A 1060 10.84 11.65 -38.46
C GLY A 1060 12.32 11.40 -38.09
N GLY A 1061 12.57 10.65 -37.02
CA GLY A 1061 13.91 10.51 -36.44
C GLY A 1061 14.36 11.73 -35.64
N GLU A 1062 15.54 11.64 -35.02
CA GLU A 1062 16.07 12.68 -34.13
C GLU A 1062 16.19 14.05 -34.84
N ASP A 1063 15.80 15.12 -34.14
CA ASP A 1063 15.78 16.52 -34.59
C ASP A 1063 14.85 16.85 -35.78
N ALA A 1064 14.03 15.91 -36.23
CA ALA A 1064 12.97 16.19 -37.20
C ALA A 1064 11.75 16.82 -36.51
N THR A 1065 11.07 17.72 -37.21
CA THR A 1065 9.86 18.42 -36.74
C THR A 1065 8.72 18.21 -37.72
N GLY A 1066 7.47 18.29 -37.26
CA GLY A 1066 6.28 18.07 -38.07
C GLY A 1066 5.45 16.88 -37.60
N GLU A 1067 4.29 16.68 -38.22
CA GLU A 1067 3.37 15.59 -37.90
C GLU A 1067 3.71 14.35 -38.73
N ALA A 1068 3.50 13.17 -38.16
CA ALA A 1068 3.67 11.92 -38.88
C ALA A 1068 2.67 11.80 -40.04
N PRO A 1069 3.09 11.21 -41.18
CA PRO A 1069 2.12 10.74 -42.17
C PRO A 1069 1.12 9.77 -41.52
N ALA A 1070 -0.09 9.70 -42.08
CA ALA A 1070 -1.11 8.77 -41.62
C ALA A 1070 -0.59 7.32 -41.60
N SER A 1071 -0.87 6.62 -40.50
CA SER A 1071 -0.57 5.21 -40.35
C SER A 1071 -1.39 4.37 -41.35
N LEU A 1072 -0.88 3.18 -41.67
CA LEU A 1072 -1.53 2.24 -42.60
C LEU A 1072 -1.77 0.90 -41.89
N TYR A 1073 -2.80 0.18 -42.32
CA TYR A 1073 -3.00 -1.22 -41.98
C TYR A 1073 -2.39 -2.07 -43.09
N ALA A 1074 -1.54 -3.04 -42.73
CA ALA A 1074 -0.99 -3.99 -43.68
C ALA A 1074 -0.61 -5.29 -43.00
N GLU A 1075 -1.25 -6.37 -43.43
CA GLU A 1075 -0.85 -7.72 -43.07
C GLU A 1075 0.46 -8.11 -43.78
N LYS A 1076 1.04 -9.22 -43.34
CA LYS A 1076 2.19 -9.81 -44.02
C LYS A 1076 1.85 -10.15 -45.48
N ASP A 1077 2.83 -9.96 -46.36
CA ASP A 1077 2.76 -10.14 -47.81
C ASP A 1077 1.84 -9.15 -48.55
N GLU A 1078 1.18 -8.22 -47.85
CA GLU A 1078 0.44 -7.14 -48.49
C GLU A 1078 1.37 -6.06 -49.04
N THR A 1079 0.95 -5.43 -50.15
CA THR A 1079 1.73 -4.40 -50.83
C THR A 1079 0.99 -3.07 -50.78
N PHE A 1080 1.65 -2.05 -50.25
CA PHE A 1080 1.13 -0.68 -50.14
C PHE A 1080 2.14 0.35 -50.62
N LYS A 1081 1.68 1.59 -50.81
CA LYS A 1081 2.54 2.71 -51.19
C LYS A 1081 3.03 3.45 -49.97
N LEU A 1082 4.34 3.73 -49.93
CA LEU A 1082 4.91 4.59 -48.90
C LEU A 1082 4.44 6.04 -49.09
N PRO A 1083 4.05 6.74 -48.03
CA PRO A 1083 3.53 8.10 -48.11
C PRO A 1083 4.62 9.11 -48.46
N GLU A 1084 4.18 10.29 -48.87
CA GLU A 1084 5.05 11.47 -48.93
C GLU A 1084 5.50 11.87 -47.52
N ASN A 1085 6.71 12.40 -47.40
CA ASN A 1085 7.24 12.87 -46.12
C ASN A 1085 6.58 14.20 -45.71
N THR A 1086 6.08 14.24 -44.48
CA THR A 1086 5.49 15.43 -43.83
C THR A 1086 6.42 16.06 -42.79
N PHE A 1087 7.51 15.40 -42.42
CA PHE A 1087 8.51 15.94 -41.50
C PHE A 1087 9.47 16.91 -42.18
N ALA A 1088 10.13 17.75 -41.40
CA ALA A 1088 11.21 18.64 -41.81
C ALA A 1088 12.39 18.53 -40.86
N LYS A 1089 13.60 18.49 -41.42
CA LYS A 1089 14.87 18.53 -40.68
C LYS A 1089 15.75 19.63 -41.25
N ALA A 1090 16.15 20.58 -40.41
CA ALA A 1090 16.92 21.75 -40.83
C ALA A 1090 18.25 21.33 -41.49
N ASP A 1091 18.59 21.92 -42.64
CA ASP A 1091 19.78 21.61 -43.42
C ASP A 1091 19.84 20.19 -44.03
N PHE A 1092 18.76 19.41 -43.99
CA PHE A 1092 18.67 18.10 -44.63
C PHE A 1092 17.49 18.00 -45.60
N THR A 1093 17.66 17.19 -46.66
CA THR A 1093 16.58 16.75 -47.55
C THR A 1093 16.19 15.32 -47.22
N PHE A 1094 14.90 15.02 -47.28
CA PHE A 1094 14.37 13.68 -47.12
C PHE A 1094 14.87 12.76 -48.24
N ALA A 1095 15.57 11.68 -47.88
CA ALA A 1095 16.17 10.72 -48.80
C ALA A 1095 15.33 9.45 -48.98
N GLY A 1096 14.41 9.18 -48.05
CA GLY A 1096 13.49 8.04 -48.11
C GLY A 1096 13.08 7.52 -46.74
N TRP A 1097 12.23 6.50 -46.73
CA TRP A 1097 11.79 5.78 -45.54
C TRP A 1097 12.66 4.54 -45.32
N SER A 1098 13.13 4.34 -44.10
CA SER A 1098 13.90 3.15 -43.69
C SER A 1098 13.05 2.20 -42.87
N ASP A 1099 13.04 0.91 -43.22
CA ASP A 1099 12.47 -0.18 -42.39
C ASP A 1099 13.48 -0.75 -41.39
N GLY A 1100 14.63 -0.07 -41.21
CA GLY A 1100 15.76 -0.51 -40.40
C GLY A 1100 16.79 -1.34 -41.19
N THR A 1101 16.44 -1.87 -42.36
CA THR A 1101 17.36 -2.63 -43.22
C THR A 1101 17.66 -1.90 -44.53
N ASN A 1102 16.62 -1.39 -45.19
CA ASN A 1102 16.72 -0.74 -46.50
C ASN A 1102 16.01 0.60 -46.49
N THR A 1103 16.41 1.49 -47.41
CA THR A 1103 15.77 2.78 -47.62
C THR A 1103 14.98 2.79 -48.93
N TYR A 1104 13.76 3.31 -48.87
CA TYR A 1104 12.79 3.33 -49.95
C TYR A 1104 12.34 4.77 -50.24
N ALA A 1105 12.17 5.11 -51.51
CA ALA A 1105 11.64 6.43 -51.88
C ALA A 1105 10.16 6.57 -51.50
N ALA A 1106 9.70 7.80 -51.25
CA ALA A 1106 8.27 8.08 -51.16
C ALA A 1106 7.54 7.63 -52.45
N GLY A 1107 6.32 7.10 -52.30
CA GLY A 1107 5.50 6.55 -53.38
C GLY A 1107 5.92 5.17 -53.90
N ALA A 1108 7.02 4.60 -53.39
CA ALA A 1108 7.45 3.24 -53.73
C ALA A 1108 6.45 2.19 -53.24
N ASP A 1109 6.30 1.11 -54.02
CA ASP A 1109 5.56 -0.08 -53.58
C ASP A 1109 6.43 -0.86 -52.59
N TYR A 1110 5.89 -1.13 -51.40
CA TYR A 1110 6.51 -1.93 -50.36
C TYR A 1110 5.64 -3.14 -50.05
N THR A 1111 6.24 -4.34 -50.07
CA THR A 1111 5.58 -5.58 -49.65
C THR A 1111 6.05 -5.93 -48.24
N LYS A 1112 5.13 -5.99 -47.28
CA LYS A 1112 5.48 -6.22 -45.87
C LYS A 1112 5.96 -7.65 -45.65
N ALA A 1113 7.19 -7.79 -45.16
CA ALA A 1113 7.84 -9.10 -45.05
C ALA A 1113 7.55 -9.84 -43.74
N THR A 1114 7.16 -9.13 -42.69
CA THR A 1114 6.97 -9.66 -41.34
C THR A 1114 5.53 -9.49 -40.86
N ASP A 1115 5.12 -10.36 -39.95
CA ASP A 1115 3.92 -10.18 -39.15
C ASP A 1115 4.13 -9.03 -38.15
N GLY A 1116 3.05 -8.54 -37.53
CA GLY A 1116 3.12 -7.49 -36.51
C GLY A 1116 3.41 -6.09 -37.05
N ARG A 1117 3.76 -5.19 -36.13
CA ARG A 1117 3.90 -3.76 -36.39
C ARG A 1117 5.18 -3.45 -37.16
N LEU A 1118 5.14 -2.42 -38.00
CA LEU A 1118 6.31 -1.89 -38.72
C LEU A 1118 6.42 -0.37 -38.53
N ILE A 1119 7.61 0.11 -38.20
CA ILE A 1119 7.88 1.54 -38.06
C ILE A 1119 8.91 1.95 -39.12
N PHE A 1120 8.52 2.84 -40.02
CA PHE A 1120 9.43 3.48 -40.96
C PHE A 1120 10.03 4.74 -40.36
N THR A 1121 11.36 4.84 -40.36
CA THR A 1121 12.06 6.06 -39.94
C THR A 1121 12.52 6.87 -41.15
N ALA A 1122 12.29 8.17 -41.15
CA ALA A 1122 12.78 9.06 -42.19
C ALA A 1122 14.31 9.09 -42.23
N VAL A 1123 14.87 8.94 -43.42
CA VAL A 1123 16.31 9.06 -43.70
C VAL A 1123 16.57 10.42 -44.31
N TRP A 1124 17.62 11.08 -43.82
CA TRP A 1124 17.97 12.45 -44.15
C TRP A 1124 19.36 12.51 -44.78
N GLU A 1125 19.49 13.29 -45.85
CA GLU A 1125 20.76 13.62 -46.51
C GLU A 1125 21.04 15.11 -46.37
N GLU A 1126 22.29 15.51 -46.12
CA GLU A 1126 22.65 16.93 -46.02
C GLU A 1126 22.23 17.66 -47.30
N SER A 1127 21.49 18.75 -47.12
CA SER A 1127 21.01 19.58 -48.22
C SER A 1127 22.19 20.20 -48.94
N SER A 1128 22.42 19.82 -50.20
CA SER A 1128 23.35 20.51 -51.10
C SER A 1128 22.78 21.84 -51.65
N GLN A 1129 22.01 22.56 -50.85
CA GLN A 1129 21.54 23.89 -51.23
C GLN A 1129 22.75 24.83 -51.31
N PRO A 1130 22.91 25.61 -52.39
CA PRO A 1130 23.96 26.61 -52.47
C PRO A 1130 23.76 27.63 -51.35
N VAL A 1131 24.81 27.84 -50.55
CA VAL A 1131 24.84 28.82 -49.45
C VAL A 1131 24.31 30.18 -49.95
N ASP A 1132 23.24 30.68 -49.33
CA ASP A 1132 22.61 31.93 -49.75
C ASP A 1132 23.43 33.12 -49.25
N LYS A 1133 24.18 33.70 -50.18
CA LYS A 1133 25.03 34.88 -49.97
C LYS A 1133 24.34 36.18 -50.38
N SER A 1134 23.08 36.15 -50.81
CA SER A 1134 22.40 37.29 -51.43
C SER A 1134 22.31 38.50 -50.49
N SER A 1135 21.90 38.29 -49.24
CA SER A 1135 21.75 39.36 -48.24
C SER A 1135 23.08 39.98 -47.84
N LEU A 1136 24.12 39.15 -47.65
CA LEU A 1136 25.48 39.62 -47.36
C LEU A 1136 26.09 40.35 -48.55
N THR A 1137 25.88 39.86 -49.77
CA THR A 1137 26.34 40.51 -51.00
C THR A 1137 25.66 41.86 -51.19
N ALA A 1138 24.34 41.94 -51.01
CA ALA A 1138 23.57 43.17 -51.15
C ALA A 1138 24.03 44.23 -50.15
N ILE A 1139 24.32 43.87 -48.90
CA ILE A 1139 24.75 44.85 -47.91
C ILE A 1139 26.20 45.29 -48.10
N ILE A 1140 27.08 44.39 -48.55
CA ILE A 1140 28.45 44.73 -48.98
C ILE A 1140 28.39 45.75 -50.13
N GLU A 1141 27.50 45.59 -51.11
CA GLU A 1141 27.35 46.54 -52.22
C GLU A 1141 26.91 47.94 -51.76
N VAL A 1142 26.10 48.02 -50.69
CA VAL A 1142 25.72 49.31 -50.08
C VAL A 1142 26.88 49.91 -49.30
N PHE A 1143 27.56 49.10 -48.49
CA PHE A 1143 28.63 49.54 -47.59
C PHE A 1143 29.94 49.86 -48.32
N ASP A 1144 30.16 49.28 -49.50
CA ASP A 1144 31.26 49.63 -50.40
C ASP A 1144 31.17 51.07 -50.94
N GLN A 1145 30.01 51.70 -50.85
CA GLN A 1145 29.81 53.10 -51.26
C GLN A 1145 30.20 54.10 -50.17
N PHE A 1146 30.50 53.64 -48.96
CA PHE A 1146 30.90 54.53 -47.88
C PHE A 1146 32.32 55.03 -48.13
N GLU A 1147 32.56 56.33 -47.95
CA GLU A 1147 33.88 56.91 -48.13
C GLU A 1147 34.54 57.17 -46.78
N LYS A 1148 35.79 56.74 -46.62
CA LYS A 1148 36.59 56.98 -45.41
C LYS A 1148 36.60 58.44 -44.96
N SER A 1149 36.48 59.40 -45.89
CA SER A 1149 36.43 60.84 -45.64
C SER A 1149 35.22 61.29 -44.80
N GLN A 1150 34.15 60.49 -44.76
CA GLN A 1150 32.91 60.81 -44.05
C GLN A 1150 32.97 60.46 -42.55
N PHE A 1151 33.94 59.64 -42.13
CA PHE A 1151 33.99 59.05 -40.79
C PHE A 1151 35.33 59.24 -40.10
N THR A 1152 35.36 59.17 -38.76
CA THR A 1152 36.61 59.24 -38.01
C THR A 1152 37.54 58.07 -38.35
N ALA A 1153 38.85 58.30 -38.27
CA ALA A 1153 39.84 57.28 -38.62
C ALA A 1153 39.75 56.01 -37.76
N GLU A 1154 39.37 56.16 -36.49
CA GLU A 1154 39.21 55.06 -35.54
C GLU A 1154 37.99 54.20 -35.87
N SER A 1155 36.82 54.84 -36.01
CA SER A 1155 35.57 54.11 -36.35
C SER A 1155 35.63 53.45 -37.73
N TRP A 1156 36.32 54.07 -38.70
CA TRP A 1156 36.50 53.51 -40.03
C TRP A 1156 37.37 52.23 -40.04
N THR A 1157 38.36 52.13 -39.15
CA THR A 1157 39.29 51.00 -39.15
C THR A 1157 38.56 49.68 -38.82
N GLY A 1158 37.66 49.70 -37.83
CA GLY A 1158 36.85 48.53 -37.46
C GLY A 1158 35.87 48.13 -38.56
N PHE A 1159 35.18 49.11 -39.15
CA PHE A 1159 34.27 48.88 -40.27
C PHE A 1159 34.97 48.31 -41.52
N ALA A 1160 36.13 48.86 -41.89
CA ALA A 1160 36.88 48.37 -43.04
C ALA A 1160 37.38 46.93 -42.88
N ALA A 1161 37.72 46.51 -41.65
CA ALA A 1161 38.09 45.13 -41.36
C ALA A 1161 36.88 44.19 -41.49
N ALA A 1162 35.75 44.52 -40.86
CA ALA A 1162 34.53 43.72 -40.96
C ALA A 1162 34.01 43.61 -42.40
N LEU A 1163 34.11 44.68 -43.20
CA LEU A 1163 33.74 44.67 -44.62
C LEU A 1163 34.67 43.78 -45.45
N ALA A 1164 35.96 43.74 -45.14
CA ALA A 1164 36.92 42.84 -45.80
C ALA A 1164 36.65 41.36 -45.44
N ASP A 1165 36.36 41.07 -44.17
CA ASP A 1165 36.03 39.72 -43.72
C ASP A 1165 34.71 39.23 -44.34
N ALA A 1166 33.69 40.09 -44.38
CA ALA A 1166 32.43 39.78 -45.05
C ALA A 1166 32.62 39.47 -46.55
N LYS A 1167 33.49 40.22 -47.24
CA LYS A 1167 33.86 39.92 -48.64
C LYS A 1167 34.60 38.59 -48.77
N ALA A 1168 35.46 38.25 -47.82
CA ALA A 1168 36.17 36.97 -47.82
C ALA A 1168 35.19 35.80 -47.66
N VAL A 1169 34.18 35.93 -46.80
CA VAL A 1169 33.11 34.94 -46.64
C VAL A 1169 32.27 34.80 -47.91
N VAL A 1170 31.95 35.90 -48.60
CA VAL A 1170 31.27 35.84 -49.91
C VAL A 1170 32.12 35.12 -50.96
N ALA A 1171 33.44 35.36 -50.97
CA ALA A 1171 34.37 34.74 -51.92
C ALA A 1171 34.72 33.28 -51.61
N ASN A 1172 34.55 32.83 -50.36
CA ASN A 1172 34.88 31.47 -49.95
C ASN A 1172 33.85 30.46 -50.46
N ALA A 1173 34.25 29.56 -51.37
CA ALA A 1173 33.38 28.53 -51.94
C ALA A 1173 32.88 27.52 -50.88
N ASP A 1174 33.61 27.38 -49.78
CA ASP A 1174 33.32 26.44 -48.69
C ASP A 1174 32.66 27.12 -47.47
N ALA A 1175 32.28 28.39 -47.57
CA ALA A 1175 31.61 29.09 -46.47
C ALA A 1175 30.26 28.45 -46.17
N THR A 1176 29.97 28.18 -44.90
CA THR A 1176 28.67 27.68 -44.44
C THR A 1176 27.62 28.79 -44.38
N GLN A 1177 26.35 28.44 -44.25
CA GLN A 1177 25.29 29.44 -44.05
C GLN A 1177 25.49 30.22 -42.74
N GLU A 1178 26.02 29.56 -41.72
CA GLU A 1178 26.38 30.17 -40.44
C GLU A 1178 27.50 31.20 -40.59
N ASP A 1179 28.55 30.90 -41.38
CA ASP A 1179 29.62 31.86 -41.68
C ASP A 1179 29.07 33.13 -42.34
N VAL A 1180 28.10 32.99 -43.25
CA VAL A 1180 27.44 34.12 -43.92
C VAL A 1180 26.61 34.95 -42.95
N GLN A 1181 25.84 34.32 -42.06
CA GLN A 1181 25.04 35.04 -41.06
C GLN A 1181 25.92 35.76 -40.03
N ASN A 1182 27.01 35.14 -39.59
CA ASN A 1182 27.96 35.74 -38.65
C ASN A 1182 28.67 36.94 -39.29
N ALA A 1183 29.11 36.82 -40.54
CA ALA A 1183 29.69 37.92 -41.28
C ALA A 1183 28.70 39.08 -41.50
N TYR A 1184 27.43 38.77 -41.79
CA TYR A 1184 26.38 39.78 -41.93
C TYR A 1184 26.18 40.57 -40.63
N ARG A 1185 26.06 39.88 -39.50
CA ARG A 1185 25.89 40.51 -38.18
C ARG A 1185 27.09 41.38 -37.82
N ALA A 1186 28.30 40.85 -37.95
CA ALA A 1186 29.53 41.58 -37.66
C ALA A 1186 29.67 42.85 -38.53
N LEU A 1187 29.28 42.77 -39.80
CA LEU A 1187 29.32 43.91 -40.71
C LEU A 1187 28.29 44.99 -40.35
N ILE A 1188 27.07 44.60 -39.93
CA ILE A 1188 26.06 45.53 -39.41
C ILE A 1188 26.55 46.21 -38.12
N GLU A 1189 27.05 45.46 -37.15
CA GLU A 1189 27.53 46.00 -35.88
C GLU A 1189 28.70 46.98 -36.10
N ALA A 1190 29.61 46.66 -37.02
CA ALA A 1190 30.71 47.54 -37.38
C ALA A 1190 30.22 48.81 -38.09
N ARG A 1191 29.16 48.72 -38.90
CA ARG A 1191 28.51 49.89 -39.51
C ARG A 1191 27.88 50.78 -38.44
N ASP A 1192 27.19 50.21 -37.47
CA ASP A 1192 26.52 50.97 -36.40
C ASP A 1192 27.52 51.66 -35.47
N SER A 1193 28.78 51.21 -35.49
CA SER A 1193 29.90 51.80 -34.76
C SER A 1193 30.61 52.95 -35.51
N LEU A 1194 30.18 53.28 -36.74
CA LEU A 1194 30.75 54.41 -37.50
C LEU A 1194 30.40 55.77 -36.88
N VAL A 1195 31.39 56.64 -36.78
CA VAL A 1195 31.23 58.02 -36.26
C VAL A 1195 31.48 59.00 -37.41
N GLU A 1196 30.45 59.74 -37.82
CA GLU A 1196 30.52 60.76 -38.88
C GLU A 1196 31.31 62.00 -38.44
N ILE A 1197 32.09 62.58 -39.36
CA ILE A 1197 32.79 63.86 -39.15
C ILE A 1197 31.80 65.00 -39.48
N THR A 1198 31.42 65.83 -38.50
CA THR A 1198 30.58 67.02 -38.74
C THR A 1198 31.43 68.30 -38.95
N PRO A 1199 31.13 69.17 -39.93
CA PRO A 1199 32.08 70.20 -40.41
C PRO A 1199 32.20 71.51 -39.57
N SER A 1200 31.87 71.55 -38.26
CA SER A 1200 31.74 72.82 -37.52
C SER A 1200 32.80 73.15 -36.46
N ASP A 1201 33.77 72.29 -36.18
CA ASP A 1201 34.55 72.41 -34.92
C ASP A 1201 35.93 73.09 -35.04
N VAL A 1202 36.23 73.80 -36.14
CA VAL A 1202 37.51 74.52 -36.29
C VAL A 1202 37.37 76.01 -35.97
N ASP A 1203 37.74 76.41 -34.74
CA ASP A 1203 37.82 77.83 -34.33
C ASP A 1203 39.06 78.52 -34.91
N LYS A 1204 38.83 79.50 -35.79
CA LYS A 1204 39.86 80.29 -36.50
C LYS A 1204 39.91 81.75 -36.04
N ALA A 1205 39.19 82.11 -34.97
CA ALA A 1205 39.03 83.50 -34.54
C ALA A 1205 40.38 84.14 -34.18
N ALA A 1206 41.21 83.44 -33.40
CA ALA A 1206 42.52 83.95 -32.98
C ALA A 1206 43.50 84.15 -34.16
N LEU A 1207 43.46 83.26 -35.17
CA LEU A 1207 44.32 83.39 -36.35
C LEU A 1207 43.87 84.56 -37.25
N LYS A 1208 42.55 84.78 -37.37
CA LYS A 1208 42.00 85.94 -38.09
C LYS A 1208 42.40 87.27 -37.44
N GLU A 1209 42.27 87.38 -36.11
CA GLU A 1209 42.72 88.59 -35.39
C GLU A 1209 44.22 88.85 -35.58
N LEU A 1210 45.05 87.81 -35.52
CA LEU A 1210 46.50 87.95 -35.67
C LEU A 1210 46.90 88.39 -37.09
N VAL A 1211 46.24 87.84 -38.13
CA VAL A 1211 46.47 88.26 -39.51
C VAL A 1211 46.05 89.72 -39.71
N GLU A 1212 44.87 90.14 -39.22
CA GLU A 1212 44.42 91.54 -39.31
C GLU A 1212 45.32 92.53 -38.56
N ALA A 1213 45.95 92.10 -37.46
CA ALA A 1213 46.87 92.94 -36.69
C ALA A 1213 48.21 93.21 -37.40
N ILE A 1214 48.61 92.33 -38.32
CA ILE A 1214 49.92 92.35 -38.99
C ILE A 1214 49.80 92.82 -40.45
N ASP A 1215 48.75 92.38 -41.15
CA ASP A 1215 48.53 92.64 -42.58
C ASP A 1215 48.38 94.13 -42.87
N GLY A 1216 49.26 94.67 -43.72
CA GLY A 1216 49.27 96.09 -44.08
C GLY A 1216 49.72 97.06 -42.97
N LYS A 1217 50.22 96.57 -41.83
CA LYS A 1217 50.71 97.41 -40.72
C LYS A 1217 52.21 97.69 -40.75
N TYR A 1218 52.96 96.86 -41.45
CA TYR A 1218 54.40 96.99 -41.63
C TYR A 1218 54.71 97.29 -43.09
N GLU A 1219 55.81 98.00 -43.35
CA GLU A 1219 56.26 98.34 -44.70
C GLU A 1219 57.64 97.75 -44.95
N GLU A 1220 57.84 97.11 -46.11
CA GLU A 1220 59.07 96.39 -46.49
C GLU A 1220 60.35 97.20 -46.26
N SER A 1221 60.29 98.51 -46.50
CA SER A 1221 61.44 99.42 -46.35
C SER A 1221 62.02 99.50 -44.92
N GLY A 1222 61.27 99.05 -43.90
CA GLY A 1222 61.70 99.04 -42.49
C GLY A 1222 62.44 97.76 -42.05
N TYR A 1223 62.51 96.73 -42.89
CA TYR A 1223 63.01 95.40 -42.53
C TYR A 1223 64.10 94.91 -43.50
N THR A 1224 64.88 93.89 -43.11
CA THR A 1224 65.80 93.26 -44.07
C THR A 1224 65.02 92.38 -45.03
N ALA A 1225 65.48 92.26 -46.28
CA ALA A 1225 64.82 91.45 -47.31
C ALA A 1225 64.57 90.00 -46.86
N GLU A 1226 65.48 89.40 -46.09
CA GLU A 1226 65.30 88.05 -45.51
C GLU A 1226 64.15 88.01 -44.49
N SER A 1227 64.13 88.94 -43.52
CA SER A 1227 63.06 88.95 -42.49
C SER A 1227 61.69 89.32 -43.04
N TRP A 1228 61.64 90.15 -44.09
CA TRP A 1228 60.39 90.51 -44.75
C TRP A 1228 59.81 89.32 -45.53
N ALA A 1229 60.65 88.59 -46.27
CA ALA A 1229 60.23 87.40 -46.98
C ALA A 1229 59.71 86.30 -46.03
N GLU A 1230 60.29 86.16 -44.83
CA GLU A 1230 59.76 85.25 -43.80
C GLU A 1230 58.37 85.68 -43.30
N LEU A 1231 58.16 86.97 -43.04
CA LEU A 1231 56.86 87.48 -42.62
C LEU A 1231 55.81 87.34 -43.73
N GLU A 1232 56.15 87.69 -44.97
CA GLU A 1232 55.25 87.61 -46.12
C GLU A 1232 54.80 86.17 -46.37
N LYS A 1233 55.76 85.22 -46.33
CA LYS A 1233 55.46 83.79 -46.44
C LYS A 1233 54.55 83.29 -45.32
N ALA A 1234 54.85 83.65 -44.06
CA ALA A 1234 54.03 83.24 -42.92
C ALA A 1234 52.61 83.81 -42.99
N LEU A 1235 52.46 85.04 -43.50
CA LEU A 1235 51.16 85.69 -43.67
C LEU A 1235 50.35 85.04 -44.80
N GLU A 1236 50.98 84.69 -45.93
CA GLU A 1236 50.33 83.92 -47.01
C GLU A 1236 49.86 82.55 -46.53
N GLU A 1237 50.70 81.82 -45.79
CA GLU A 1237 50.36 80.51 -45.23
C GLU A 1237 49.18 80.62 -44.24
N ALA A 1238 49.19 81.60 -43.33
CA ALA A 1238 48.09 81.84 -42.40
C ALA A 1238 46.78 82.19 -43.11
N LYS A 1239 46.83 83.05 -44.14
CA LYS A 1239 45.66 83.39 -44.98
C LYS A 1239 45.11 82.16 -45.72
N ALA A 1240 46.00 81.28 -46.22
CA ALA A 1240 45.60 80.04 -46.88
C ALA A 1240 44.88 79.07 -45.93
N VAL A 1241 45.32 78.97 -44.67
CA VAL A 1241 44.67 78.15 -43.63
C VAL A 1241 43.30 78.73 -43.26
N ILE A 1242 43.16 80.05 -43.13
CA ILE A 1242 41.86 80.70 -42.89
C ILE A 1242 40.87 80.40 -44.03
N ALA A 1243 41.33 80.33 -45.28
CA ALA A 1243 40.49 80.15 -46.47
C ALA A 1243 40.04 78.70 -46.72
N LYS A 1244 40.70 77.70 -46.12
CA LYS A 1244 40.29 76.29 -46.22
C LYS A 1244 39.06 76.01 -45.37
N ALA A 1245 38.02 75.42 -45.92
CA ALA A 1245 36.78 75.11 -45.19
C ALA A 1245 36.97 73.98 -44.16
N ASP A 1246 37.96 73.12 -44.38
CA ASP A 1246 38.32 71.89 -43.66
C ASP A 1246 39.68 71.99 -42.94
N ALA A 1247 40.19 73.22 -42.76
CA ALA A 1247 41.55 73.49 -42.30
C ALA A 1247 41.92 72.88 -40.93
#